data_AF-A0A286TXL0-F1
#
_entry.id   AF-A0A286TXL0-F1
#
_cell.length_a   1.000
_cell.length_b   1.000
_cell.length_c   1.000
_cell.angle_alpha   90.00
_cell.angle_beta   90.00
_cell.angle_gamma   90.00
#
_symmetry.space_group_name_H-M   'P 1'
#
loop_
_entity.id
_entity.type
_entity.pdbx_description
1 polymer ?
#
loop_
_entity_poly.entity_id
_entity_poly.type
_entity_poly.pdbx_seq_one_letter_code
_entity_poly.pdbx_strand_id
1 'polypeptide(L)'
;MNKELVDKVKKEVDIIGLANRLGFSIINQNKIKCYNVHSHNNGDIHPSLNLDKNRNRFKCFACGASGSVIDLFMGYKRVNFNMAVNKLAEMHGIANTSAESEVVATFNYKDVEGKTLYIKERVEPGRDGKNKEFFFKHLKHGKWVNGRGCEPVLYNLPDVVENKVLIFVEGEGKAELLRKWGLPATTLDSGAKSKWKDEYFKYIDDKEKVVLIPDNDKPGMDYTLMIANNIHNKVGVVKIIELPGLQEKGDIIDWAEIPGNDKDKLVSIIKDAPAWIPSQDTVEPIINKNTGADENEWQDPIPFDDFSKLPEFPTEMLPVTGRKMVEAVAEVNQVDKGLPGSMYLAALSTCLSKKCQVNLLTHTEPVNIFTCPILDPGERKTSTMNIMMAPIYEYQEEKAGEVTGDDEEAPVYIVDDITSEALFKLMTENNERMSVTSAEGGIFGIMAGRYNTNGNGNIDVYLKGHAGDPCSNHRIGRKSQSMRSPALTICLAVQQDIIKEIGRNKQFKGRGLIGRILYCYCQHRAGYRKRQKETISEELKQEYREHIISLMSVPLSLHNLELSSEAHVAWDEFHDDIEAEMKPGKQMSAMKDWGSKLPGAVARIAGLLHYAEKGQQATNNPISVNVVNGSAVIGAYYREHALATFGLMNESPEIESAKRILEYLIHHKPYTFTGRDVLRHKYALKTMGEVTPGLKLLIERSYIKEIEGTRTATFEVNPIIKTL
;
A
#
# COMPACT_ATOMS: atom_id res chain seq x y z
N MET A 1 12.70 -15.78 -32.93
CA MET A 1 12.81 -16.28 -34.33
C MET A 1 13.95 -15.54 -35.04
N ASN A 2 14.79 -16.24 -35.79
CA ASN A 2 15.99 -15.68 -36.42
C ASN A 2 15.61 -14.53 -37.39
N LYS A 3 16.08 -13.31 -37.09
CA LYS A 3 15.84 -12.11 -37.92
C LYS A 3 16.35 -12.32 -39.36
N GLU A 4 17.45 -13.03 -39.51
CA GLU A 4 18.05 -13.37 -40.81
C GLU A 4 17.13 -14.27 -41.64
N LEU A 5 16.45 -15.24 -41.02
CA LEU A 5 15.48 -16.10 -41.70
C LEU A 5 14.25 -15.31 -42.15
N VAL A 6 13.73 -14.41 -41.30
CA VAL A 6 12.60 -13.55 -41.63
C VAL A 6 12.94 -12.64 -42.82
N ASP A 7 14.15 -12.06 -42.82
CA ASP A 7 14.62 -11.19 -43.89
C ASP A 7 14.85 -11.96 -45.20
N LYS A 8 15.41 -13.19 -45.13
CA LYS A 8 15.52 -14.10 -46.28
C LYS A 8 14.15 -14.45 -46.86
N VAL A 9 13.18 -14.84 -46.03
CA VAL A 9 11.80 -15.15 -46.47
C VAL A 9 11.16 -13.93 -47.15
N LYS A 10 11.29 -12.72 -46.60
CA LYS A 10 10.73 -11.50 -47.20
C LYS A 10 11.38 -11.13 -48.54
N LYS A 11 12.64 -11.49 -48.74
CA LYS A 11 13.42 -11.14 -49.93
C LYS A 11 13.31 -12.18 -51.04
N GLU A 12 13.32 -13.46 -50.70
CA GLU A 12 13.42 -14.58 -51.66
C GLU A 12 12.06 -15.15 -52.07
N VAL A 13 11.02 -15.00 -51.24
CA VAL A 13 9.66 -15.42 -51.60
C VAL A 13 8.99 -14.34 -52.44
N ASP A 14 8.74 -14.62 -53.71
CA ASP A 14 7.99 -13.73 -54.62
C ASP A 14 6.48 -13.79 -54.33
N ILE A 15 5.84 -12.63 -54.11
CA ILE A 15 4.44 -12.55 -53.71
C ILE A 15 3.45 -13.08 -54.76
N ILE A 16 3.78 -12.94 -56.04
CA ILE A 16 2.98 -13.47 -57.17
C ILE A 16 3.12 -14.99 -57.22
N GLY A 17 4.35 -15.50 -57.12
CA GLY A 17 4.64 -16.93 -57.02
C GLY A 17 3.98 -17.58 -55.82
N LEU A 18 3.99 -16.90 -54.67
CA LEU A 18 3.31 -17.35 -53.47
C LEU A 18 1.78 -17.40 -53.67
N ALA A 19 1.18 -16.36 -54.25
CA ALA A 19 -0.26 -16.34 -54.52
C ALA A 19 -0.67 -17.50 -55.45
N ASN A 20 0.09 -17.75 -56.52
CA ASN A 20 -0.14 -18.90 -57.41
C ASN A 20 -0.04 -20.23 -56.66
N ARG A 21 1.00 -20.41 -55.85
CA ARG A 21 1.24 -21.65 -55.09
C ARG A 21 0.19 -21.88 -53.99
N LEU A 22 -0.41 -20.81 -53.46
CA LEU A 22 -1.54 -20.87 -52.54
C LEU A 22 -2.88 -21.16 -53.24
N GLY A 23 -2.91 -21.20 -54.57
CA GLY A 23 -4.11 -21.52 -55.36
C GLY A 23 -4.98 -20.32 -55.73
N PHE A 24 -4.46 -19.09 -55.63
CA PHE A 24 -5.21 -17.91 -56.08
C PHE A 24 -5.18 -17.79 -57.62
N SER A 25 -6.33 -17.50 -58.22
CA SER A 25 -6.40 -17.07 -59.62
C SER A 25 -5.99 -15.61 -59.75
N ILE A 26 -4.89 -15.35 -60.46
CA ILE A 26 -4.40 -14.00 -60.73
C ILE A 26 -5.10 -13.41 -61.95
N ILE A 27 -5.75 -12.26 -61.76
CA ILE A 27 -6.53 -11.53 -62.76
C ILE A 27 -5.82 -10.22 -63.08
N ASN A 28 -5.78 -9.83 -64.36
CA ASN A 28 -5.09 -8.63 -64.85
C ASN A 28 -3.63 -8.54 -64.36
N GLN A 29 -2.92 -9.68 -64.38
CA GLN A 29 -1.50 -9.85 -64.03
C GLN A 29 -1.11 -9.63 -62.56
N ASN A 30 -1.91 -8.95 -61.74
CA ASN A 30 -1.52 -8.63 -60.37
C ASN A 30 -2.65 -8.54 -59.33
N LYS A 31 -3.88 -8.95 -59.65
CA LYS A 31 -5.00 -8.94 -58.68
C LYS A 31 -5.46 -10.34 -58.35
N ILE A 32 -5.81 -10.56 -57.09
CA ILE A 32 -6.44 -11.81 -56.62
C ILE A 32 -7.70 -11.48 -55.81
N LYS A 33 -8.56 -12.48 -55.65
CA LYS A 33 -9.63 -12.38 -54.65
C LYS A 33 -9.02 -12.35 -53.25
N CYS A 34 -9.53 -11.45 -52.42
CA CYS A 34 -9.12 -11.26 -51.04
C CYS A 34 -9.50 -12.50 -50.21
N TYR A 35 -8.57 -12.95 -49.37
CA TYR A 35 -8.85 -14.05 -48.42
C TYR A 35 -9.88 -13.66 -47.35
N ASN A 36 -10.14 -12.36 -47.15
CA ASN A 36 -11.10 -11.84 -46.19
C ASN A 36 -12.39 -11.35 -46.88
N VAL A 37 -13.05 -12.25 -47.61
CA VAL A 37 -14.27 -11.94 -48.38
C VAL A 37 -15.44 -11.45 -47.52
N HIS A 38 -15.51 -11.86 -46.25
CA HIS A 38 -16.59 -11.47 -45.34
C HIS A 38 -16.54 -9.99 -44.94
N SER A 39 -15.37 -9.36 -45.02
CA SER A 39 -15.22 -7.92 -44.78
C SER A 39 -15.45 -7.07 -46.03
N HIS A 40 -15.97 -7.65 -47.12
CA HIS A 40 -16.28 -6.95 -48.36
C HIS A 40 -17.80 -6.89 -48.54
N ASN A 41 -18.36 -5.69 -48.78
CA ASN A 41 -19.80 -5.48 -48.97
C ASN A 41 -20.42 -6.33 -50.10
N ASN A 42 -19.61 -6.75 -51.08
CA ASN A 42 -20.03 -7.55 -52.23
C ASN A 42 -19.37 -8.94 -52.27
N GLY A 43 -18.88 -9.48 -51.14
CA GLY A 43 -18.27 -10.82 -51.09
C GLY A 43 -17.04 -11.01 -51.99
N ASP A 44 -16.39 -9.91 -52.38
CA ASP A 44 -15.28 -9.85 -53.34
C ASP A 44 -15.57 -10.48 -54.72
N ILE A 45 -16.78 -10.23 -55.26
CA ILE A 45 -17.16 -10.61 -56.64
C ILE A 45 -16.13 -10.07 -57.66
N HIS A 46 -15.61 -8.86 -57.44
CA HIS A 46 -14.49 -8.29 -58.20
C HIS A 46 -13.20 -8.35 -57.37
N PRO A 47 -12.09 -8.91 -57.89
CA PRO A 47 -10.83 -9.04 -57.16
C PRO A 47 -10.32 -7.70 -56.64
N SER A 48 -10.29 -7.53 -55.31
CA SER A 48 -9.92 -6.26 -54.68
C SER A 48 -8.49 -6.21 -54.12
N LEU A 49 -7.79 -7.35 -54.07
CA LEU A 49 -6.45 -7.47 -53.49
C LEU A 49 -5.38 -7.39 -54.59
N ASN A 50 -4.65 -6.28 -54.62
CA ASN A 50 -3.52 -6.06 -55.54
C ASN A 50 -2.22 -6.59 -54.94
N LEU A 51 -1.41 -7.22 -55.79
CA LEU A 51 -0.06 -7.69 -55.53
C LEU A 51 0.93 -6.74 -56.24
N ASP A 52 1.82 -6.12 -55.49
CA ASP A 52 2.91 -5.31 -56.01
C ASP A 52 4.20 -6.15 -56.03
N LYS A 53 4.59 -6.60 -57.23
CA LYS A 53 5.80 -7.41 -57.44
C LYS A 53 7.07 -6.65 -57.07
N ASN A 54 7.14 -5.34 -57.39
CA ASN A 54 8.36 -4.55 -57.20
C ASN A 54 8.63 -4.30 -55.72
N ARG A 55 7.57 -4.12 -54.92
CA ARG A 55 7.69 -3.93 -53.46
C ARG A 55 7.56 -5.23 -52.68
N ASN A 56 7.20 -6.34 -53.32
CA ASN A 56 6.89 -7.63 -52.72
C ASN A 56 5.82 -7.55 -51.61
N ARG A 57 4.76 -6.76 -51.86
CA ARG A 57 3.69 -6.45 -50.89
C ARG A 57 2.32 -6.54 -51.51
N PHE A 58 1.29 -6.69 -50.68
CA PHE A 58 -0.09 -6.64 -51.12
C PHE A 58 -0.89 -5.54 -50.44
N LYS A 59 -1.98 -5.11 -51.10
CA LYS A 59 -3.00 -4.24 -50.52
C LYS A 59 -4.38 -4.57 -51.09
N CYS A 60 -5.34 -4.80 -50.21
CA CYS A 60 -6.75 -4.88 -50.54
C CYS A 60 -7.38 -3.48 -50.47
N PHE A 61 -8.01 -3.07 -51.57
CA PHE A 61 -8.66 -1.77 -51.67
C PHE A 61 -10.10 -1.75 -51.13
N ALA A 62 -10.63 -2.90 -50.73
CA ALA A 62 -11.96 -3.02 -50.12
C ALA A 62 -11.90 -3.11 -48.58
N CYS A 63 -11.15 -4.07 -48.02
CA CYS A 63 -11.05 -4.25 -46.55
C CYS A 63 -9.83 -3.61 -45.90
N GLY A 64 -8.93 -2.99 -46.68
CA GLY A 64 -7.73 -2.32 -46.17
C GLY A 64 -6.58 -3.25 -45.76
N ALA A 65 -6.76 -4.58 -45.79
CA ALA A 65 -5.69 -5.53 -45.49
C ALA A 65 -4.45 -5.29 -46.37
N SER A 66 -3.27 -5.18 -45.76
CA SER A 66 -2.02 -4.96 -46.49
C SER A 66 -0.83 -5.53 -45.73
N GLY A 67 0.25 -5.87 -46.44
CA GLY A 67 1.39 -6.52 -45.81
C GLY A 67 2.40 -7.09 -46.80
N SER A 68 3.35 -7.86 -46.27
CA SER A 68 4.34 -8.64 -46.99
C SER A 68 3.80 -10.02 -47.38
N VAL A 69 4.66 -10.85 -47.99
CA VAL A 69 4.40 -12.27 -48.27
C VAL A 69 4.02 -13.08 -47.02
N ILE A 70 4.61 -12.75 -45.86
CA ILE A 70 4.30 -13.41 -44.58
C ILE A 70 2.87 -13.07 -44.16
N ASP A 71 2.51 -11.78 -44.23
CA ASP A 71 1.18 -11.30 -43.85
C ASP A 71 0.08 -11.87 -44.76
N LEU A 72 0.38 -12.02 -46.06
CA LEU A 72 -0.53 -12.67 -47.02
C LEU A 72 -0.77 -14.14 -46.64
N PHE A 73 0.30 -14.87 -46.31
CA PHE A 73 0.22 -16.27 -45.90
C PHE A 73 -0.51 -16.44 -44.56
N MET A 74 -0.22 -15.58 -43.58
CA MET A 74 -0.89 -15.55 -42.28
C MET A 74 -2.39 -15.29 -42.44
N GLY A 75 -2.76 -14.28 -43.23
CA GLY A 75 -4.16 -13.93 -43.48
C GLY A 75 -4.93 -15.05 -44.16
N TYR A 76 -4.33 -15.71 -45.15
CA TYR A 76 -4.98 -16.79 -45.89
C TYR A 76 -5.03 -18.12 -45.12
N LYS A 77 -3.92 -18.56 -44.51
CA LYS A 77 -3.84 -19.84 -43.79
C LYS A 77 -4.28 -19.76 -42.33
N ARG A 78 -4.54 -18.56 -41.82
CA ARG A 78 -4.91 -18.28 -40.42
C ARG A 78 -3.91 -18.88 -39.42
N VAL A 79 -2.62 -18.69 -39.70
CA VAL A 79 -1.51 -19.16 -38.85
C VAL A 79 -0.77 -17.97 -38.24
N ASN A 80 -0.13 -18.19 -37.10
CA ASN A 80 0.72 -17.18 -36.47
C ASN A 80 1.99 -16.91 -37.28
N PHE A 81 2.68 -15.81 -36.94
CA PHE A 81 3.88 -15.33 -37.63
C PHE A 81 5.00 -16.37 -37.72
N ASN A 82 5.28 -17.11 -36.63
CA ASN A 82 6.34 -18.12 -36.60
C ASN A 82 6.05 -19.30 -37.52
N MET A 83 4.82 -19.81 -37.49
CA MET A 83 4.39 -20.88 -38.39
C MET A 83 4.41 -20.43 -39.85
N ALA A 84 4.03 -19.18 -40.15
CA ALA A 84 4.08 -18.64 -41.49
C ALA A 84 5.52 -18.57 -42.03
N VAL A 85 6.46 -18.06 -41.24
CA VAL A 85 7.88 -17.95 -41.64
C VAL A 85 8.50 -19.32 -41.88
N ASN A 86 8.29 -20.29 -40.98
CA ASN A 86 8.85 -21.64 -41.14
C ASN A 86 8.26 -22.37 -42.34
N LYS A 87 6.93 -22.31 -42.55
CA LYS A 87 6.30 -22.94 -43.72
C LYS A 87 6.72 -22.28 -45.02
N LEU A 88 6.87 -20.96 -45.05
CA LEU A 88 7.36 -20.26 -46.23
C LEU A 88 8.82 -20.62 -46.53
N ALA A 89 9.67 -20.71 -45.50
CA ALA A 89 11.05 -21.14 -45.65
C ALA A 89 11.13 -22.58 -46.21
N GLU A 90 10.36 -23.52 -45.64
CA GLU A 90 10.28 -24.91 -46.10
C GLU A 90 9.76 -24.99 -47.55
N MET A 91 8.65 -24.31 -47.86
CA MET A 91 8.07 -24.30 -49.21
C MET A 91 9.03 -23.77 -50.27
N HIS A 92 9.92 -22.85 -49.90
CA HIS A 92 10.86 -22.20 -50.82
C HIS A 92 12.30 -22.70 -50.69
N GLY A 93 12.55 -23.76 -49.91
CA GLY A 93 13.89 -24.35 -49.75
C GLY A 93 14.91 -23.41 -49.09
N ILE A 94 14.45 -22.43 -48.31
CA ILE A 94 15.31 -21.46 -47.63
C ILE A 94 15.90 -22.16 -46.39
N ALA A 95 17.21 -22.43 -46.43
CA ALA A 95 17.91 -23.13 -45.36
C ALA A 95 17.82 -22.36 -44.03
N ASN A 96 17.27 -23.01 -43.01
CA ASN A 96 17.22 -22.48 -41.65
C ASN A 96 18.53 -22.85 -40.93
N THR A 97 19.45 -21.90 -40.79
CA THR A 97 20.75 -22.10 -40.11
C THR A 97 20.66 -21.92 -38.59
N SER A 98 19.50 -22.13 -37.97
CA SER A 98 19.40 -22.11 -36.49
C SER A 98 20.01 -23.38 -35.90
N ALA A 99 20.99 -23.24 -35.01
CA ALA A 99 21.53 -24.34 -34.20
C ALA A 99 20.38 -25.14 -33.55
N GLU A 100 20.48 -26.47 -33.54
CA GLU A 100 19.48 -27.32 -32.89
C GLU A 100 19.44 -27.01 -31.38
N SER A 101 18.23 -26.91 -30.85
CA SER A 101 17.98 -26.60 -29.44
C SER A 101 18.34 -27.80 -28.54
N GLU A 102 19.41 -27.68 -27.75
CA GLU A 102 19.87 -28.73 -26.83
C GLU A 102 19.46 -28.46 -25.38
N VAL A 103 19.18 -29.51 -24.60
CA VAL A 103 18.97 -29.39 -23.15
C VAL A 103 20.33 -29.22 -22.47
N VAL A 104 20.60 -28.04 -21.94
CA VAL A 104 21.89 -27.69 -21.31
C VAL A 104 21.89 -27.84 -19.78
N ALA A 105 20.71 -27.91 -19.15
CA ALA A 105 20.59 -28.19 -17.72
C ALA A 105 19.22 -28.81 -17.39
N THR A 106 19.19 -29.69 -16.39
CA THR A 106 17.96 -30.32 -15.88
C THR A 106 17.91 -30.21 -14.35
N PHE A 107 16.84 -29.62 -13.83
CA PHE A 107 16.63 -29.39 -12.40
C PHE A 107 15.45 -30.22 -11.91
N ASN A 108 15.67 -31.03 -10.88
CA ASN A 108 14.65 -31.94 -10.34
C ASN A 108 13.94 -31.31 -9.13
N TYR A 109 12.63 -31.11 -9.21
CA TYR A 109 11.79 -30.70 -8.09
C TYR A 109 11.28 -31.93 -7.38
N LYS A 110 11.60 -32.05 -6.10
CA LYS A 110 11.31 -33.22 -5.27
C LYS A 110 10.36 -32.84 -4.14
N ASP A 111 9.62 -33.82 -3.63
CA ASP A 111 8.94 -33.69 -2.35
C ASP A 111 9.94 -33.82 -1.18
N VAL A 112 9.42 -33.73 0.06
CA VAL A 112 10.21 -33.82 1.29
C VAL A 112 10.88 -35.19 1.49
N GLU A 113 10.36 -36.25 0.85
CA GLU A 113 10.92 -37.61 0.88
C GLU A 113 11.96 -37.83 -0.23
N GLY A 114 12.19 -36.83 -1.08
CA GLY A 114 13.16 -36.88 -2.17
C GLY A 114 12.63 -37.49 -3.47
N LYS A 115 11.33 -37.76 -3.57
CA LYS A 115 10.69 -38.26 -4.79
C LYS A 115 10.45 -37.11 -5.76
N THR A 116 10.88 -37.28 -7.01
CA THR A 116 10.71 -36.28 -8.07
C THR A 116 9.24 -36.07 -8.41
N LEU A 117 8.76 -34.83 -8.27
CA LEU A 117 7.42 -34.38 -8.66
C LEU A 117 7.42 -33.95 -10.13
N TYR A 118 8.34 -33.08 -10.49
CA TYR A 118 8.53 -32.57 -11.85
C TYR A 118 9.97 -32.15 -12.10
N ILE A 119 10.33 -31.95 -13.36
CA ILE A 119 11.64 -31.48 -13.80
C ILE A 119 11.50 -30.20 -14.59
N LYS A 120 12.52 -29.35 -14.50
CA LYS A 120 12.68 -28.14 -15.30
C LYS A 120 13.95 -28.27 -16.15
N GLU A 121 13.79 -28.26 -17.46
CA GLU A 121 14.90 -28.32 -18.42
C GLU A 121 15.17 -26.92 -18.98
N ARG A 122 16.44 -26.52 -19.05
CA ARG A 122 16.91 -25.33 -19.77
C ARG A 122 17.40 -25.76 -21.15
N VAL A 123 16.88 -25.13 -22.18
CA VAL A 123 17.18 -25.43 -23.59
C VAL A 123 17.81 -24.22 -24.26
N GLU A 124 18.93 -24.43 -24.95
CA GLU A 124 19.67 -23.38 -25.68
C GLU A 124 20.11 -23.86 -27.07
N PRO A 125 19.92 -23.06 -28.14
CA PRO A 125 19.05 -21.87 -28.18
C PRO A 125 17.58 -22.26 -27.91
N GLY A 126 16.77 -21.33 -27.40
CA GLY A 126 15.35 -21.58 -27.12
C GLY A 126 14.57 -21.91 -28.40
N ARG A 127 13.61 -22.85 -28.34
CA ARG A 127 12.81 -23.28 -29.50
C ARG A 127 11.81 -22.20 -29.92
N ASP A 128 11.46 -21.30 -29.01
CA ASP A 128 10.71 -20.06 -29.29
C ASP A 128 11.54 -18.98 -30.03
N GLY A 129 12.82 -19.27 -30.25
CA GLY A 129 13.79 -18.40 -30.90
C GLY A 129 14.25 -17.25 -30.04
N LYS A 130 14.19 -17.39 -28.70
CA LYS A 130 15.00 -16.63 -27.73
C LYS A 130 16.33 -17.35 -27.45
N ASN A 131 17.22 -16.71 -26.70
CA ASN A 131 18.52 -17.29 -26.34
C ASN A 131 18.41 -18.56 -25.48
N LYS A 132 17.37 -18.64 -24.63
CA LYS A 132 17.11 -19.80 -23.75
C LYS A 132 15.62 -20.00 -23.55
N GLU A 133 15.21 -21.23 -23.33
CA GLU A 133 13.83 -21.62 -23.01
C GLU A 133 13.81 -22.61 -21.84
N PHE A 134 12.75 -22.56 -21.02
CA PHE A 134 12.57 -23.48 -19.89
C PHE A 134 11.32 -24.33 -20.08
N PHE A 135 11.45 -25.65 -19.92
CA PHE A 135 10.36 -26.61 -20.04
C PHE A 135 10.13 -27.35 -18.74
N PHE A 136 8.86 -27.40 -18.31
CA PHE A 136 8.45 -28.24 -17.18
C PHE A 136 7.89 -29.57 -17.71
N LYS A 137 8.30 -30.68 -17.08
CA LYS A 137 7.72 -32.01 -17.35
C LYS A 137 7.46 -32.74 -16.04
N HIS A 138 6.42 -33.55 -15.99
CA HIS A 138 6.15 -34.47 -14.89
C HIS A 138 5.87 -35.87 -15.42
N LEU A 139 5.98 -36.88 -14.54
CA LEU A 139 5.74 -38.26 -14.91
C LEU A 139 4.24 -38.58 -14.75
N LYS A 140 3.58 -38.97 -15.85
CA LYS A 140 2.19 -39.45 -15.85
C LYS A 140 2.14 -40.82 -16.51
N HIS A 141 1.76 -41.85 -15.77
CA HIS A 141 1.75 -43.26 -16.23
C HIS A 141 3.08 -43.71 -16.86
N GLY A 142 4.21 -43.38 -16.23
CA GLY A 142 5.55 -43.76 -16.70
C GLY A 142 6.05 -43.00 -17.94
N LYS A 143 5.31 -41.99 -18.42
CA LYS A 143 5.72 -41.13 -19.53
C LYS A 143 5.87 -39.68 -19.06
N TRP A 144 6.91 -39.02 -19.54
CA TRP A 144 7.09 -37.58 -19.33
C TRP A 144 6.09 -36.80 -20.16
N VAL A 145 5.30 -35.95 -19.51
CA VAL A 145 4.32 -35.07 -20.13
C VAL A 145 4.60 -33.63 -19.73
N ASN A 146 4.23 -32.66 -20.59
CA ASN A 146 4.49 -31.25 -20.34
C ASN A 146 3.67 -30.71 -19.16
N GLY A 147 4.26 -29.75 -18.44
CA GLY A 147 3.69 -29.12 -17.24
C GLY A 147 4.17 -29.76 -15.95
N ARG A 148 3.82 -29.13 -14.82
CA ARG A 148 4.26 -29.53 -13.47
C ARG A 148 3.47 -30.70 -12.89
N GLY A 149 2.21 -30.87 -13.29
CA GLY A 149 1.33 -31.92 -12.78
C GLY A 149 0.87 -31.73 -11.33
N CYS A 150 1.41 -30.75 -10.61
CA CYS A 150 1.03 -30.35 -9.26
C CYS A 150 1.32 -28.86 -9.06
N GLU A 151 0.98 -28.36 -7.87
CA GLU A 151 1.40 -27.03 -7.44
C GLU A 151 2.95 -26.93 -7.37
N PRO A 152 3.52 -25.76 -7.72
CA PRO A 152 4.93 -25.44 -7.52
C PRO A 152 5.44 -25.73 -6.10
N VAL A 153 6.65 -26.25 -6.00
CA VAL A 153 7.38 -26.44 -4.73
C VAL A 153 8.73 -25.72 -4.77
N LEU A 154 9.32 -25.49 -3.59
CA LEU A 154 10.67 -24.94 -3.49
C LEU A 154 11.70 -25.91 -4.10
N TYR A 155 12.70 -25.39 -4.78
CA TYR A 155 13.79 -26.21 -5.28
C TYR A 155 14.57 -26.82 -4.10
N ASN A 156 15.07 -28.05 -4.26
CA ASN A 156 15.87 -28.72 -3.23
C ASN A 156 15.13 -28.92 -1.88
N LEU A 157 13.83 -29.24 -1.95
CA LEU A 157 12.94 -29.32 -0.79
C LEU A 157 13.42 -30.22 0.37
N PRO A 158 14.08 -31.39 0.14
CA PRO A 158 14.66 -32.18 1.23
C PRO A 158 15.67 -31.40 2.08
N ASP A 159 16.62 -30.71 1.45
CA ASP A 159 17.62 -29.90 2.19
C ASP A 159 16.94 -28.69 2.87
N VAL A 160 15.87 -28.15 2.29
CA VAL A 160 15.08 -27.07 2.90
C VAL A 160 14.50 -27.50 4.24
N VAL A 161 13.89 -28.69 4.33
CA VAL A 161 13.24 -29.13 5.58
C VAL A 161 14.25 -29.61 6.63
N GLU A 162 15.42 -30.09 6.21
CA GLU A 162 16.46 -30.59 7.12
C GLU A 162 17.26 -29.47 7.83
N ASN A 163 17.34 -28.29 7.22
CA ASN A 163 18.23 -27.22 7.70
C ASN A 163 17.47 -26.04 8.32
N LYS A 164 18.01 -25.52 9.43
CA LYS A 164 17.49 -24.32 10.13
C LYS A 164 17.97 -23.00 9.54
N VAL A 165 19.06 -23.03 8.77
CA VAL A 165 19.60 -21.89 8.03
C VAL A 165 19.43 -22.16 6.55
N LEU A 166 18.82 -21.23 5.82
CA LEU A 166 18.46 -21.41 4.42
C LEU A 166 18.87 -20.20 3.57
N ILE A 167 19.42 -20.44 2.39
CA ILE A 167 19.78 -19.39 1.42
C ILE A 167 18.82 -19.42 0.23
N PHE A 168 18.22 -18.28 -0.12
CA PHE A 168 17.48 -18.10 -1.37
C PHE A 168 18.33 -17.33 -2.39
N VAL A 169 18.24 -17.80 -3.63
CA VAL A 169 18.83 -17.19 -4.83
C VAL A 169 17.81 -17.22 -5.96
N GLU A 170 17.99 -16.42 -7.01
CA GLU A 170 17.00 -16.29 -8.09
C GLU A 170 16.85 -17.53 -8.99
N GLY A 171 17.82 -18.45 -9.01
CA GLY A 171 17.82 -19.55 -9.98
C GLY A 171 18.46 -20.85 -9.51
N GLU A 172 18.07 -21.95 -10.15
CA GLU A 172 18.45 -23.31 -9.73
C GLU A 172 19.95 -23.56 -9.88
N GLY A 173 20.58 -23.02 -10.92
CA GLY A 173 22.04 -23.14 -11.12
C GLY A 173 22.85 -22.47 -10.00
N LYS A 174 22.36 -21.35 -9.47
CA LYS A 174 22.97 -20.63 -8.34
C LYS A 174 22.80 -21.41 -7.05
N ALA A 175 21.61 -21.99 -6.85
CA ALA A 175 21.33 -22.85 -5.71
C ALA A 175 22.25 -24.09 -5.73
N GLU A 176 22.47 -24.70 -6.91
CA GLU A 176 23.40 -25.82 -7.07
C GLU A 176 24.86 -25.44 -6.75
N LEU A 177 25.32 -24.24 -7.11
CA LEU A 177 26.66 -23.77 -6.74
C LEU A 177 26.83 -23.71 -5.21
N LEU A 178 25.90 -23.04 -4.52
CA LEU A 178 25.93 -22.92 -3.06
C LEU A 178 25.83 -24.29 -2.37
N ARG A 179 25.01 -25.18 -2.94
CA ARG A 179 24.85 -26.54 -2.45
C ARG A 179 26.12 -27.37 -2.62
N LYS A 180 26.88 -27.20 -3.71
CA LYS A 180 28.22 -27.78 -3.87
C LYS A 180 29.22 -27.26 -2.84
N TRP A 181 29.03 -26.04 -2.34
CA TRP A 181 29.78 -25.50 -1.19
C TRP A 181 29.26 -26.00 0.16
N GLY A 182 28.23 -26.85 0.18
CA GLY A 182 27.62 -27.37 1.41
C GLY A 182 26.81 -26.31 2.16
N LEU A 183 26.26 -25.33 1.45
CA LEU A 183 25.32 -24.34 1.99
C LEU A 183 23.90 -24.71 1.55
N PRO A 184 22.93 -24.85 2.48
CA PRO A 184 21.55 -25.18 2.13
C PRO A 184 20.94 -24.02 1.31
N ALA A 185 20.67 -24.27 0.03
CA ALA A 185 20.18 -23.25 -0.90
C ALA A 185 18.96 -23.72 -1.68
N THR A 186 18.06 -22.77 -1.95
CA THR A 186 16.80 -22.99 -2.66
C THR A 186 16.45 -21.82 -3.59
N THR A 187 15.42 -22.01 -4.40
CA THR A 187 14.83 -20.98 -5.26
C THR A 187 13.37 -21.32 -5.57
N LEU A 188 12.61 -20.32 -6.02
CA LEU A 188 11.28 -20.51 -6.60
C LEU A 188 11.39 -21.04 -8.03
N ASP A 189 10.40 -21.80 -8.47
CA ASP A 189 10.49 -22.59 -9.71
C ASP A 189 10.49 -21.82 -11.04
N SER A 190 10.28 -20.50 -10.98
CA SER A 190 10.16 -19.61 -12.15
C SER A 190 11.01 -18.33 -12.02
N GLY A 191 12.00 -18.32 -11.11
CA GLY A 191 12.95 -17.21 -10.91
C GLY A 191 12.29 -15.88 -10.56
N ALA A 192 12.83 -14.74 -11.04
CA ALA A 192 12.32 -13.39 -10.74
C ALA A 192 10.83 -13.14 -11.10
N LYS A 193 10.19 -14.02 -11.89
CA LYS A 193 8.76 -13.95 -12.23
C LYS A 193 7.87 -14.76 -11.30
N SER A 194 8.46 -15.54 -10.40
CA SER A 194 7.71 -16.30 -9.40
C SER A 194 7.02 -15.35 -8.43
N LYS A 195 5.83 -15.74 -7.99
CA LYS A 195 5.13 -15.12 -6.87
C LYS A 195 5.37 -15.94 -5.61
N TRP A 196 5.38 -15.28 -4.46
CA TRP A 196 5.28 -15.96 -3.18
C TRP A 196 3.92 -16.69 -3.06
N LYS A 197 3.92 -17.82 -2.37
CA LYS A 197 2.75 -18.64 -2.08
C LYS A 197 2.78 -19.03 -0.60
N ASP A 198 1.66 -18.86 0.09
CA ASP A 198 1.58 -19.14 1.54
C ASP A 198 1.84 -20.62 1.85
N GLU A 199 1.60 -21.52 0.89
CA GLU A 199 1.89 -22.95 1.02
C GLU A 199 3.37 -23.23 1.23
N TYR A 200 4.29 -22.30 0.94
CA TYR A 200 5.71 -22.47 1.24
C TYR A 200 6.01 -22.41 2.74
N PHE A 201 5.17 -21.76 3.55
CA PHE A 201 5.41 -21.65 4.99
C PHE A 201 5.47 -22.99 5.71
N LYS A 202 4.78 -24.02 5.20
CA LYS A 202 4.84 -25.38 5.76
C LYS A 202 6.25 -26.00 5.75
N TYR A 203 7.20 -25.40 5.03
CA TYR A 203 8.57 -25.89 4.90
C TYR A 203 9.61 -24.97 5.55
N ILE A 204 9.23 -23.73 5.90
CA ILE A 204 10.20 -22.69 6.29
C ILE A 204 9.84 -21.89 7.55
N ASP A 205 8.66 -22.10 8.14
CA ASP A 205 8.24 -21.40 9.37
C ASP A 205 9.12 -21.71 10.59
N ASP A 206 9.84 -22.83 10.55
CA ASP A 206 10.74 -23.30 11.58
C ASP A 206 12.20 -22.83 11.42
N LYS A 207 12.49 -21.98 10.42
CA LYS A 207 13.84 -21.52 10.09
C LYS A 207 14.31 -20.45 11.06
N GLU A 208 15.51 -20.64 11.61
CA GLU A 208 16.15 -19.67 12.49
C GLU A 208 16.74 -18.50 11.70
N LYS A 209 17.18 -18.76 10.46
CA LYS A 209 17.79 -17.74 9.61
C LYS A 209 17.54 -18.01 8.14
N VAL A 210 17.11 -16.99 7.42
CA VAL A 210 17.00 -17.00 5.96
C VAL A 210 17.89 -15.90 5.38
N VAL A 211 18.74 -16.28 4.43
CA VAL A 211 19.65 -15.37 3.73
C VAL A 211 19.18 -15.25 2.29
N LEU A 212 19.04 -14.03 1.80
CA LEU A 212 18.60 -13.73 0.44
C LEU A 212 19.75 -13.06 -0.30
N ILE A 213 20.15 -13.63 -1.44
CA ILE A 213 21.25 -13.11 -2.25
C ILE A 213 20.67 -12.73 -3.64
N PRO A 214 20.45 -11.44 -3.92
CA PRO A 214 19.94 -10.97 -5.20
C PRO A 214 21.00 -11.04 -6.29
N ASP A 215 20.55 -11.10 -7.55
CA ASP A 215 21.37 -10.69 -8.68
C ASP A 215 21.60 -9.18 -8.60
N ASN A 216 22.73 -8.70 -9.12
CA ASN A 216 23.10 -7.29 -9.10
C ASN A 216 22.35 -6.48 -10.17
N ASP A 217 21.02 -6.60 -10.19
CA ASP A 217 20.11 -5.82 -11.01
C ASP A 217 18.75 -5.59 -10.32
N LYS A 218 17.92 -4.72 -10.93
CA LYS A 218 16.61 -4.36 -10.36
C LYS A 218 15.66 -5.58 -10.23
N PRO A 219 15.48 -6.44 -11.27
CA PRO A 219 14.64 -7.63 -11.13
C PRO A 219 15.09 -8.61 -10.03
N GLY A 220 16.40 -8.83 -9.88
CA GLY A 220 16.96 -9.70 -8.84
C GLY A 220 16.74 -9.16 -7.43
N MET A 221 16.87 -7.84 -7.27
CA MET A 221 16.54 -7.17 -6.01
C MET A 221 15.02 -7.22 -5.72
N ASP A 222 14.17 -6.97 -6.70
CA ASP A 222 12.71 -7.03 -6.54
C ASP A 222 12.22 -8.43 -6.17
N TYR A 223 12.81 -9.47 -6.77
CA TYR A 223 12.57 -10.87 -6.40
C TYR A 223 12.93 -11.14 -4.93
N THR A 224 14.12 -10.69 -4.53
CA THR A 224 14.64 -10.85 -3.16
C THR A 224 13.77 -10.12 -2.15
N LEU A 225 13.39 -8.87 -2.42
CA LEU A 225 12.50 -8.08 -1.56
C LEU A 225 11.10 -8.69 -1.46
N MET A 226 10.56 -9.22 -2.56
CA MET A 226 9.30 -9.96 -2.53
C MET A 226 9.37 -11.14 -1.55
N ILE A 227 10.45 -11.93 -1.55
CA ILE A 227 10.62 -13.01 -0.57
C ILE A 227 10.76 -12.45 0.85
N ALA A 228 11.65 -11.47 1.05
CA ALA A 228 11.95 -10.86 2.33
C ALA A 228 10.68 -10.33 3.03
N ASN A 229 9.88 -9.56 2.29
CA ASN A 229 8.61 -8.99 2.77
C ASN A 229 7.62 -10.07 3.21
N ASN A 230 7.56 -11.22 2.52
CA ASN A 230 6.65 -12.30 2.89
C ASN A 230 7.13 -13.08 4.13
N ILE A 231 8.44 -13.24 4.34
CA ILE A 231 8.96 -14.17 5.36
C ILE A 231 9.46 -13.51 6.66
N HIS A 232 9.77 -12.21 6.68
CA HIS A 232 10.47 -11.57 7.80
C HIS A 232 9.80 -11.70 9.17
N ASN A 233 8.46 -11.75 9.23
CA ASN A 233 7.71 -11.95 10.48
C ASN A 233 7.34 -13.42 10.76
N LYS A 234 7.87 -14.35 9.97
CA LYS A 234 7.54 -15.78 10.01
C LYS A 234 8.75 -16.68 10.28
N VAL A 235 9.97 -16.16 10.13
CA VAL A 235 11.23 -16.88 10.38
C VAL A 235 12.07 -16.09 11.39
N GLY A 236 13.09 -16.71 11.98
CA GLY A 236 13.87 -16.09 13.06
C GLY A 236 14.59 -14.79 12.66
N VAL A 237 15.40 -14.83 11.60
CA VAL A 237 16.15 -13.67 11.09
C VAL A 237 16.20 -13.73 9.57
N VAL A 238 15.94 -12.60 8.90
CA VAL A 238 16.19 -12.43 7.46
C VAL A 238 17.44 -11.58 7.26
N LYS A 239 18.28 -11.93 6.29
CA LYS A 239 19.39 -11.08 5.83
C LYS A 239 19.35 -10.95 4.32
N ILE A 240 19.57 -9.75 3.78
CA ILE A 240 19.79 -9.53 2.34
C ILE A 240 21.28 -9.22 2.14
N ILE A 241 21.92 -9.93 1.21
CA ILE A 241 23.36 -9.86 0.98
C ILE A 241 23.64 -9.41 -0.45
N GLU A 242 23.94 -8.13 -0.63
CA GLU A 242 24.51 -7.61 -1.87
C GLU A 242 26.00 -7.96 -1.93
N LEU A 243 26.39 -8.75 -2.94
CA LEU A 243 27.75 -9.27 -3.04
C LEU A 243 28.72 -8.18 -3.54
N PRO A 244 29.82 -7.90 -2.81
CA PRO A 244 30.74 -6.84 -3.18
C PRO A 244 31.56 -7.20 -4.42
N GLY A 245 31.78 -6.20 -5.28
CA GLY A 245 32.63 -6.34 -6.47
C GLY A 245 31.96 -6.92 -7.71
N LEU A 246 30.64 -7.17 -7.67
CA LEU A 246 29.88 -7.56 -8.85
C LEU A 246 29.67 -6.40 -9.82
N GLN A 247 29.73 -6.70 -11.11
CA GLN A 247 29.28 -5.80 -12.17
C GLN A 247 27.75 -5.82 -12.28
N GLU A 248 27.15 -4.82 -12.93
CA GLU A 248 25.70 -4.77 -13.19
C GLU A 248 25.25 -6.07 -13.88
N LYS A 249 24.14 -6.67 -13.41
CA LYS A 249 23.60 -7.98 -13.82
C LYS A 249 24.45 -9.19 -13.46
N GLY A 250 25.48 -9.02 -12.64
CA GLY A 250 26.26 -10.14 -12.10
C GLY A 250 25.51 -10.91 -11.02
N ASP A 251 25.81 -12.19 -10.85
CA ASP A 251 25.19 -13.06 -9.85
C ASP A 251 26.23 -13.79 -8.96
N ILE A 252 25.78 -14.70 -8.09
CA ILE A 252 26.69 -15.46 -7.20
C ILE A 252 27.68 -16.38 -7.96
N ILE A 253 27.35 -16.80 -9.18
CA ILE A 253 28.26 -17.59 -10.02
C ILE A 253 29.37 -16.65 -10.52
N ASP A 254 29.02 -15.47 -11.03
CA ASP A 254 30.01 -14.47 -11.44
C ASP A 254 30.87 -14.03 -10.26
N TRP A 255 30.28 -13.88 -9.07
CA TRP A 255 31.01 -13.54 -7.85
C TRP A 255 32.03 -14.60 -7.48
N ALA A 256 31.72 -15.88 -7.69
CA ALA A 256 32.63 -17.01 -7.42
C ALA A 256 33.81 -17.08 -8.41
N GLU A 257 33.69 -16.46 -9.59
CA GLU A 257 34.77 -16.39 -10.59
C GLU A 257 35.80 -15.29 -10.27
N ILE A 258 35.45 -14.33 -9.41
CA ILE A 258 36.37 -13.27 -8.97
C ILE A 258 37.46 -13.89 -8.07
N PRO A 259 38.76 -13.70 -8.36
CA PRO A 259 39.85 -14.27 -7.57
C PRO A 259 39.77 -13.90 -6.08
N GLY A 260 39.84 -14.92 -5.22
CA GLY A 260 39.77 -14.76 -3.76
C GLY A 260 38.35 -14.68 -3.19
N ASN A 261 37.33 -14.99 -3.98
CA ASN A 261 35.97 -15.26 -3.50
C ASN A 261 35.72 -16.76 -3.40
N ASP A 262 35.27 -17.21 -2.23
CA ASP A 262 34.97 -18.60 -1.94
C ASP A 262 33.86 -18.73 -0.88
N LYS A 263 33.59 -19.98 -0.47
CA LYS A 263 32.62 -20.29 0.59
C LYS A 263 32.90 -19.54 1.88
N ASP A 264 34.14 -19.53 2.34
CA ASP A 264 34.49 -18.99 3.66
C ASP A 264 34.31 -17.46 3.68
N LYS A 265 34.67 -16.80 2.59
CA LYS A 265 34.40 -15.38 2.39
C LYS A 265 32.90 -15.08 2.36
N LEU A 266 32.11 -15.88 1.65
CA LEU A 266 30.65 -15.71 1.62
C LEU A 266 30.04 -15.86 3.03
N VAL A 267 30.47 -16.87 3.78
CA VAL A 267 30.01 -17.08 5.17
C VAL A 267 30.41 -15.91 6.07
N SER A 268 31.61 -15.34 5.89
CA SER A 268 32.03 -14.13 6.61
C SER A 268 31.10 -12.95 6.31
N ILE A 269 30.79 -12.69 5.03
CA ILE A 269 29.89 -11.62 4.62
C ILE A 269 28.49 -11.82 5.25
N ILE A 270 27.97 -13.03 5.21
CA ILE A 270 26.66 -13.36 5.82
C ILE A 270 26.69 -13.15 7.34
N LYS A 271 27.81 -13.45 7.99
CA LYS A 271 27.96 -13.26 9.44
C LYS A 271 27.92 -11.78 9.82
N ASP A 272 28.66 -10.95 9.09
CA ASP A 272 28.85 -9.53 9.38
C ASP A 272 27.68 -8.65 8.91
N ALA A 273 26.88 -9.12 7.95
CA ALA A 273 25.71 -8.38 7.48
C ALA A 273 24.65 -8.20 8.58
N PRO A 274 23.97 -7.04 8.67
CA PRO A 274 22.89 -6.83 9.63
C PRO A 274 21.66 -7.69 9.31
N ALA A 275 20.75 -7.83 10.28
CA ALA A 275 19.41 -8.33 9.99
C ALA A 275 18.71 -7.34 9.06
N TRP A 276 18.06 -7.85 8.01
CA TRP A 276 17.25 -7.04 7.13
C TRP A 276 15.90 -6.75 7.79
N ILE A 277 15.51 -5.49 7.73
CA ILE A 277 14.23 -4.97 8.24
C ILE A 277 13.56 -4.28 7.04
N PRO A 278 12.25 -4.44 6.82
CA PRO A 278 11.56 -3.80 5.71
C PRO A 278 11.74 -2.28 5.74
N SER A 279 12.33 -1.72 4.69
CA SER A 279 12.27 -0.29 4.39
C SER A 279 10.88 0.05 3.83
N GLN A 280 10.29 1.16 4.28
CA GLN A 280 8.89 1.55 4.03
C GLN A 280 8.48 1.74 2.53
N ASP A 281 9.40 1.59 1.56
CA ASP A 281 9.20 1.98 0.15
C ASP A 281 8.97 0.84 -0.87
N THR A 282 8.78 -0.41 -0.47
CA THR A 282 8.69 -1.54 -1.45
C THR A 282 7.39 -2.32 -1.41
N VAL A 283 6.27 -1.62 -1.62
CA VAL A 283 4.98 -2.23 -1.99
C VAL A 283 4.37 -1.44 -3.17
N GLU A 284 4.85 -1.65 -4.39
CA GLU A 284 4.08 -1.28 -5.58
C GLU A 284 3.10 -2.41 -5.93
N PRO A 285 1.80 -2.13 -6.11
CA PRO A 285 0.87 -3.10 -6.69
C PRO A 285 1.15 -3.25 -8.18
N ILE A 286 1.55 -4.45 -8.60
CA ILE A 286 1.69 -4.81 -10.02
C ILE A 286 0.32 -4.71 -10.69
N ILE A 287 0.12 -3.63 -11.45
CA ILE A 287 -1.00 -3.47 -12.38
C ILE A 287 -0.82 -4.52 -13.50
N ASN A 288 -1.58 -5.61 -13.42
CA ASN A 288 -1.68 -6.58 -14.50
C ASN A 288 -2.41 -5.95 -15.70
N LYS A 289 -1.65 -5.52 -16.71
CA LYS A 289 -2.13 -5.54 -18.09
C LYS A 289 -1.84 -6.92 -18.67
N ASN A 290 -2.88 -7.71 -18.93
CA ASN A 290 -2.88 -8.81 -19.92
C ASN A 290 -4.31 -8.92 -20.44
N THR A 291 -4.59 -8.61 -21.71
CA THR A 291 -4.55 -9.53 -22.87
C THR A 291 -5.34 -10.83 -22.65
N GLY A 292 -6.62 -10.77 -23.04
CA GLY A 292 -7.41 -11.80 -23.71
C GLY A 292 -7.49 -13.21 -23.12
N ALA A 293 -8.62 -13.52 -22.48
CA ALA A 293 -9.27 -14.84 -22.49
C ALA A 293 -10.75 -14.74 -22.02
N ASP A 294 -11.61 -15.47 -22.74
CA ASP A 294 -13.00 -15.90 -22.51
C ASP A 294 -14.10 -14.93 -22.01
N GLU A 295 -15.07 -14.67 -22.89
CA GLU A 295 -16.25 -13.82 -22.65
C GLU A 295 -17.27 -14.38 -21.63
N ASN A 296 -17.07 -15.59 -21.07
CA ASN A 296 -18.06 -16.24 -20.19
C ASN A 296 -17.59 -16.61 -18.78
N GLU A 297 -16.36 -16.31 -18.36
CA GLU A 297 -15.95 -16.45 -16.95
C GLU A 297 -16.02 -15.11 -16.21
N TRP A 298 -16.37 -15.16 -14.91
CA TRP A 298 -16.31 -13.99 -14.04
C TRP A 298 -14.84 -13.67 -13.73
N GLN A 299 -14.42 -12.44 -13.97
CA GLN A 299 -13.12 -11.96 -13.47
C GLN A 299 -13.24 -11.64 -11.98
N ASP A 300 -12.14 -11.81 -11.24
CA ASP A 300 -12.07 -11.41 -9.83
C ASP A 300 -12.32 -9.90 -9.71
N PRO A 301 -13.24 -9.45 -8.83
CA PRO A 301 -13.51 -8.04 -8.67
C PRO A 301 -12.31 -7.27 -8.15
N ILE A 302 -12.16 -6.03 -8.62
CA ILE A 302 -11.08 -5.12 -8.18
C ILE A 302 -11.56 -4.34 -6.94
N PRO A 303 -11.03 -4.58 -5.72
CA PRO A 303 -11.44 -3.90 -4.50
C PRO A 303 -11.52 -2.38 -4.62
N PHE A 304 -12.57 -1.78 -4.04
CA PHE A 304 -12.74 -0.32 -4.05
C PHE A 304 -11.66 0.40 -3.27
N ASP A 305 -11.42 -0.03 -2.03
CA ASP A 305 -10.27 0.32 -1.22
C ASP A 305 -9.82 -0.91 -0.42
N ASP A 306 -8.52 -1.18 -0.41
CA ASP A 306 -7.93 -2.18 0.49
C ASP A 306 -7.10 -1.45 1.57
N PHE A 307 -7.78 -0.88 2.57
CA PHE A 307 -7.12 -0.29 3.74
C PHE A 307 -6.69 -1.34 4.77
N SER A 308 -6.87 -2.64 4.49
CA SER A 308 -6.46 -3.71 5.41
C SER A 308 -4.93 -3.81 5.55
N LYS A 309 -4.18 -3.14 4.67
CA LYS A 309 -2.71 -3.12 4.61
C LYS A 309 -2.08 -1.87 5.22
N LEU A 310 -2.86 -0.99 5.86
CA LEU A 310 -2.28 0.13 6.58
C LEU A 310 -1.38 -0.36 7.72
N PRO A 311 -0.25 0.31 8.00
CA PRO A 311 0.67 -0.11 9.06
C PRO A 311 -0.02 -0.14 10.42
N GLU A 312 0.40 -1.03 11.32
CA GLU A 312 -0.05 -0.95 12.72
C GLU A 312 0.64 0.22 13.44
N PHE A 313 -0.03 0.76 14.47
CA PHE A 313 0.56 1.80 15.30
C PHE A 313 1.83 1.28 16.02
N PRO A 314 2.98 1.96 15.91
CA PRO A 314 4.27 1.49 16.41
C PRO A 314 4.40 1.71 17.93
N THR A 315 3.75 0.85 18.72
CA THR A 315 3.70 0.97 20.19
C THR A 315 5.07 0.88 20.85
N GLU A 316 6.02 0.21 20.21
CA GLU A 316 7.40 0.07 20.66
C GLU A 316 8.18 1.41 20.71
N MET A 317 7.71 2.43 20.00
CA MET A 317 8.29 3.77 19.99
C MET A 317 7.80 4.65 21.14
N LEU A 318 6.80 4.19 21.90
CA LEU A 318 6.30 4.90 23.07
C LEU A 318 7.15 4.62 24.32
N PRO A 319 7.19 5.56 25.30
CA PRO A 319 7.69 5.28 26.64
C PRO A 319 7.05 4.03 27.23
N VAL A 320 7.82 3.26 28.01
CA VAL A 320 7.44 1.93 28.53
C VAL A 320 6.04 1.91 29.13
N THR A 321 5.72 2.86 30.02
CA THR A 321 4.40 2.93 30.66
C THR A 321 3.28 3.22 29.65
N GLY A 322 3.52 4.11 28.68
CA GLY A 322 2.58 4.39 27.59
C GLY A 322 2.36 3.18 26.69
N ARG A 323 3.44 2.50 26.28
CA ARG A 323 3.40 1.28 25.47
C ARG A 323 2.54 0.19 26.12
N LYS A 324 2.85 -0.17 27.37
CA LYS A 324 2.12 -1.20 28.12
C LYS A 324 0.63 -0.87 28.18
N MET A 325 0.29 0.38 28.50
CA MET A 325 -1.10 0.81 28.63
C MET A 325 -1.83 0.75 27.28
N VAL A 326 -1.21 1.27 26.21
CA VAL A 326 -1.79 1.24 24.85
C VAL A 326 -2.02 -0.18 24.38
N GLU A 327 -1.05 -1.08 24.55
CA GLU A 327 -1.16 -2.49 24.19
C GLU A 327 -2.26 -3.19 25.00
N ALA A 328 -2.27 -3.01 26.32
CA ALA A 328 -3.29 -3.62 27.20
C ALA A 328 -4.70 -3.12 26.89
N VAL A 329 -4.88 -1.83 26.62
CA VAL A 329 -6.17 -1.26 26.23
C VAL A 329 -6.60 -1.80 24.87
N ALA A 330 -5.70 -1.84 23.88
CA ALA A 330 -6.01 -2.37 22.56
C ALA A 330 -6.44 -3.85 22.62
N GLU A 331 -5.75 -4.65 23.44
CA GLU A 331 -6.07 -6.07 23.66
C GLU A 331 -7.40 -6.24 24.41
N VAL A 332 -7.58 -5.58 25.55
CA VAL A 332 -8.78 -5.73 26.40
C VAL A 332 -10.02 -5.20 25.68
N ASN A 333 -9.93 -4.01 25.10
CA ASN A 333 -11.04 -3.40 24.36
C ASN A 333 -11.17 -3.98 22.95
N GLN A 334 -10.22 -4.77 22.45
CA GLN A 334 -10.21 -5.32 21.09
C GLN A 334 -10.48 -4.25 20.04
N VAL A 335 -9.66 -3.21 20.11
CA VAL A 335 -9.63 -2.05 19.21
C VAL A 335 -8.27 -1.99 18.53
N ASP A 336 -8.20 -1.29 17.40
CA ASP A 336 -6.93 -0.99 16.74
C ASP A 336 -5.99 -0.22 17.69
N LYS A 337 -4.70 -0.56 17.72
CA LYS A 337 -3.69 0.11 18.58
C LYS A 337 -3.57 1.60 18.29
N GLY A 338 -3.87 2.04 17.06
CA GLY A 338 -3.86 3.44 16.67
C GLY A 338 -4.85 4.31 17.44
N LEU A 339 -5.96 3.73 17.93
CA LEU A 339 -6.94 4.43 18.75
C LEU A 339 -6.37 4.83 20.13
N PRO A 340 -5.98 3.90 21.03
CA PRO A 340 -5.35 4.25 22.29
C PRO A 340 -3.99 4.93 22.10
N GLY A 341 -3.22 4.60 21.06
CA GLY A 341 -1.95 5.25 20.75
C GLY A 341 -2.10 6.75 20.48
N SER A 342 -3.06 7.13 19.64
CA SER A 342 -3.36 8.55 19.37
C SER A 342 -3.88 9.28 20.61
N MET A 343 -4.71 8.60 21.43
CA MET A 343 -5.21 9.15 22.69
C MET A 343 -4.09 9.37 23.71
N TYR A 344 -3.11 8.47 23.78
CA TYR A 344 -1.94 8.64 24.64
C TYR A 344 -1.12 9.87 24.23
N LEU A 345 -0.83 10.05 22.94
CA LEU A 345 -0.12 11.23 22.45
C LEU A 345 -0.89 12.53 22.77
N ALA A 346 -2.22 12.51 22.62
CA ALA A 346 -3.07 13.64 23.02
C ALA A 346 -3.10 13.88 24.54
N ALA A 347 -3.04 12.83 25.36
CA ALA A 347 -2.91 12.97 26.81
C ALA A 347 -1.59 13.65 27.18
N LEU A 348 -0.46 13.21 26.61
CA LEU A 348 0.85 13.85 26.79
C LEU A 348 0.82 15.33 26.36
N SER A 349 0.24 15.59 25.19
CA SER A 349 0.03 16.93 24.64
C SER A 349 -0.74 17.84 25.60
N THR A 350 -1.81 17.32 26.21
CA THR A 350 -2.61 18.05 27.21
C THR A 350 -1.78 18.34 28.46
N CYS A 351 -1.00 17.36 28.94
CA CYS A 351 -0.17 17.52 30.13
C CYS A 351 0.95 18.56 29.96
N LEU A 352 1.55 18.60 28.77
CA LEU A 352 2.81 19.32 28.51
C LEU A 352 2.62 20.64 27.77
N SER A 353 1.43 20.93 27.25
CA SER A 353 1.11 22.23 26.65
C SER A 353 1.46 23.38 27.58
N LYS A 354 2.20 24.37 27.07
CA LYS A 354 2.75 25.54 27.80
C LYS A 354 3.86 25.24 28.81
N LYS A 355 4.34 24.00 28.91
CA LYS A 355 5.48 23.59 29.78
C LYS A 355 6.75 23.31 28.99
N CYS A 356 6.61 22.88 27.75
CA CYS A 356 7.76 22.72 26.86
C CYS A 356 7.40 23.03 25.41
N GLN A 357 8.45 23.32 24.64
CA GLN A 357 8.43 23.44 23.19
C GLN A 357 9.77 22.94 22.66
N VAL A 358 9.80 22.50 21.41
CA VAL A 358 10.99 21.94 20.79
C VAL A 358 11.70 23.02 20.01
N ASN A 359 13.01 23.18 20.24
CA ASN A 359 13.84 24.13 19.50
C ASN A 359 14.47 23.42 18.28
N LEU A 360 14.13 23.89 17.09
CA LEU A 360 14.64 23.38 15.82
C LEU A 360 15.71 24.29 15.21
N LEU A 361 16.36 25.13 16.03
CA LEU A 361 17.33 26.18 15.68
C LEU A 361 16.76 27.33 14.84
N THR A 362 16.00 27.02 13.78
CA THR A 362 15.37 28.00 12.89
C THR A 362 14.10 28.59 13.48
N HIS A 363 13.37 27.81 14.27
CA HIS A 363 12.14 28.18 14.95
C HIS A 363 11.86 27.20 16.09
N THR A 364 10.78 27.46 16.84
CA THR A 364 10.30 26.57 17.89
C THR A 364 8.95 25.98 17.53
N GLU A 365 8.74 24.72 17.90
CA GLU A 365 7.46 24.01 17.74
C GLU A 365 6.83 23.74 19.12
N PRO A 366 5.60 24.23 19.40
CA PRO A 366 4.92 23.92 20.66
C PRO A 366 4.46 22.47 20.65
N VAL A 367 4.49 21.77 21.78
CA VAL A 367 4.24 20.31 21.81
C VAL A 367 2.78 19.88 21.61
N ASN A 368 1.85 20.82 21.40
CA ASN A 368 0.44 20.49 21.26
C ASN A 368 0.12 19.88 19.89
N ILE A 369 -0.70 18.83 19.84
CA ILE A 369 -1.02 18.10 18.60
C ILE A 369 -2.53 17.91 18.40
N PHE A 370 -2.94 17.70 17.14
CA PHE A 370 -4.30 17.33 16.78
C PHE A 370 -4.32 15.90 16.26
N THR A 371 -5.03 15.00 16.94
CA THR A 371 -5.20 13.60 16.54
C THR A 371 -6.65 13.31 16.17
N CYS A 372 -6.84 12.47 15.17
CA CYS A 372 -8.15 12.08 14.68
C CYS A 372 -8.20 10.60 14.32
N PRO A 373 -8.46 9.70 15.29
CA PRO A 373 -8.82 8.32 15.01
C PRO A 373 -10.14 8.25 14.23
N ILE A 374 -10.16 7.50 13.13
CA ILE A 374 -11.31 7.33 12.23
C ILE A 374 -11.77 5.88 12.35
N LEU A 375 -13.01 5.69 12.79
CA LEU A 375 -13.58 4.38 13.08
C LEU A 375 -15.11 4.38 13.12
N ASP A 376 -15.67 3.26 12.69
CA ASP A 376 -17.12 3.04 12.58
C ASP A 376 -17.84 3.04 13.94
N PRO A 377 -19.19 3.20 13.94
CA PRO A 377 -19.96 3.02 15.17
C PRO A 377 -19.78 1.61 15.76
N GLY A 378 -19.77 1.51 17.09
CA GLY A 378 -19.60 0.22 17.78
C GLY A 378 -18.15 -0.22 18.00
N GLU A 379 -17.17 0.62 17.64
CA GLU A 379 -15.73 0.37 17.83
C GLU A 379 -15.18 0.80 19.21
N ARG A 380 -16.02 0.82 20.25
CA ARG A 380 -15.63 1.08 21.66
C ARG A 380 -14.80 2.37 21.88
N LYS A 381 -15.02 3.40 21.04
CA LYS A 381 -14.42 4.74 21.12
C LYS A 381 -14.49 5.33 22.53
N THR A 382 -15.71 5.51 23.03
CA THR A 382 -15.98 6.13 24.34
C THR A 382 -15.32 5.34 25.48
N SER A 383 -15.44 4.01 25.45
CA SER A 383 -14.81 3.16 26.48
C SER A 383 -13.29 3.29 26.50
N THR A 384 -12.66 3.39 25.33
CA THR A 384 -11.21 3.54 25.19
C THR A 384 -10.77 4.95 25.65
N MET A 385 -11.50 5.98 25.21
CA MET A 385 -11.23 7.37 25.60
C MET A 385 -11.33 7.58 27.11
N ASN A 386 -12.37 7.04 27.74
CA ASN A 386 -12.57 7.13 29.19
C ASN A 386 -11.38 6.55 29.96
N ILE A 387 -10.84 5.41 29.51
CA ILE A 387 -9.69 4.78 30.16
C ILE A 387 -8.43 5.63 29.96
N MET A 388 -8.14 6.07 28.73
CA MET A 388 -6.90 6.77 28.41
C MET A 388 -6.84 8.18 29.01
N MET A 389 -7.99 8.86 29.14
CA MET A 389 -8.09 10.24 29.63
C MET A 389 -8.48 10.35 31.11
N ALA A 390 -8.90 9.26 31.76
CA ALA A 390 -9.32 9.26 33.18
C ALA A 390 -8.36 10.00 34.12
N PRO A 391 -7.03 9.79 34.07
CA PRO A 391 -6.11 10.48 34.99
C PRO A 391 -6.13 12.01 34.86
N ILE A 392 -6.45 12.55 33.68
CA ILE A 392 -6.55 14.00 33.46
C ILE A 392 -7.86 14.54 34.04
N TYR A 393 -8.97 13.81 33.88
CA TYR A 393 -10.24 14.17 34.51
C TYR A 393 -10.15 14.12 36.04
N GLU A 394 -9.52 13.08 36.59
CA GLU A 394 -9.27 12.98 38.04
C GLU A 394 -8.43 14.15 38.55
N TYR A 395 -7.35 14.51 37.85
CA TYR A 395 -6.54 15.67 38.21
C TYR A 395 -7.32 16.98 38.12
N GLN A 396 -8.23 17.12 37.14
CA GLN A 396 -9.12 18.27 37.02
C GLN A 396 -10.06 18.37 38.23
N GLU A 397 -10.68 17.25 38.62
CA GLU A 397 -11.58 17.18 39.79
C GLU A 397 -10.83 17.50 41.09
N GLU A 398 -9.63 16.97 41.26
CA GLU A 398 -8.75 17.29 42.40
C GLU A 398 -8.46 18.79 42.48
N LYS A 399 -8.05 19.41 41.36
CA LYS A 399 -7.79 20.85 41.31
C LYS A 399 -9.03 21.70 41.46
N ALA A 400 -10.20 21.24 41.03
CA ALA A 400 -11.46 21.92 41.30
C ALA A 400 -11.81 21.89 42.80
N GLY A 401 -11.52 20.79 43.50
CA GLY A 401 -11.74 20.66 44.94
C GLY A 401 -10.79 21.50 45.80
N GLU A 402 -9.63 21.89 45.27
CA GLU A 402 -8.67 22.79 45.93
C GLU A 402 -9.11 24.27 45.90
N VAL A 403 -10.07 24.65 45.04
CA VAL A 403 -10.55 26.03 44.93
C VAL A 403 -11.50 26.35 46.07
N THR A 404 -11.07 27.26 46.96
CA THR A 404 -11.83 27.63 48.18
C THR A 404 -12.47 29.02 48.12
N GLY A 405 -12.16 29.84 47.11
CA GLY A 405 -12.69 31.20 46.97
C GLY A 405 -13.91 31.28 46.07
N ASP A 406 -14.93 32.05 46.47
CA ASP A 406 -16.19 32.23 45.71
C ASP A 406 -15.99 32.86 44.32
N ASP A 407 -14.86 33.56 44.09
CA ASP A 407 -14.53 34.27 42.83
C ASP A 407 -13.46 33.55 41.98
N GLU A 408 -12.92 32.40 42.44
CA GLU A 408 -11.93 31.63 41.68
C GLU A 408 -12.61 30.55 40.83
N GLU A 409 -12.42 30.58 39.51
CA GLU A 409 -12.90 29.52 38.62
C GLU A 409 -11.94 28.32 38.63
N ALA A 410 -12.47 27.11 38.81
CA ALA A 410 -11.69 25.88 38.75
C ALA A 410 -11.02 25.68 37.38
N PRO A 411 -9.76 25.18 37.33
CA PRO A 411 -9.09 24.96 36.07
C PRO A 411 -9.78 23.85 35.27
N VAL A 412 -9.97 24.11 33.98
CA VAL A 412 -10.55 23.15 33.02
C VAL A 412 -9.48 22.77 32.00
N TYR A 413 -9.19 21.48 31.86
CA TYR A 413 -8.17 20.97 30.94
C TYR A 413 -8.78 20.35 29.69
N ILE A 414 -9.94 19.71 29.82
CA ILE A 414 -10.62 19.02 28.71
C ILE A 414 -12.04 19.57 28.55
N VAL A 415 -12.41 19.87 27.31
CA VAL A 415 -13.76 20.20 26.86
C VAL A 415 -14.13 19.34 25.64
N ASP A 416 -15.41 19.18 25.33
CA ASP A 416 -15.91 18.30 24.26
C ASP A 416 -16.84 19.02 23.26
N ASP A 417 -17.94 19.62 23.73
CA ASP A 417 -18.96 20.33 22.95
C ASP A 417 -18.91 21.83 23.27
N ILE A 418 -18.10 22.57 22.49
CA ILE A 418 -17.81 23.98 22.76
C ILE A 418 -17.79 24.84 21.51
N THR A 419 -18.39 26.02 21.60
CA THR A 419 -18.32 27.04 20.53
C THR A 419 -16.94 27.69 20.49
N SER A 420 -16.52 28.21 19.33
CA SER A 420 -15.21 28.87 19.18
C SER A 420 -15.02 30.05 20.12
N GLU A 421 -16.09 30.79 20.40
CA GLU A 421 -16.12 31.89 21.36
C GLU A 421 -15.90 31.43 22.81
N ALA A 422 -16.61 30.38 23.23
CA ALA A 422 -16.46 29.83 24.57
C ALA A 422 -15.07 29.19 24.74
N LEU A 423 -14.56 28.53 23.70
CA LEU A 423 -13.21 27.99 23.68
C LEU A 423 -12.15 29.09 23.86
N PHE A 424 -12.29 30.21 23.13
CA PHE A 424 -11.38 31.35 23.28
C PHE A 424 -11.40 31.92 24.70
N LYS A 425 -12.60 32.04 25.30
CA LYS A 425 -12.79 32.52 26.67
C LYS A 425 -12.07 31.61 27.67
N LEU A 426 -12.39 30.32 27.66
CA LEU A 426 -11.82 29.34 28.58
C LEU A 426 -10.30 29.19 28.41
N MET A 427 -9.78 29.23 27.18
CA MET A 427 -8.33 29.25 26.97
C MET A 427 -7.68 30.46 27.62
N THR A 428 -8.28 31.65 27.51
CA THR A 428 -7.75 32.88 28.16
C THR A 428 -7.72 32.74 29.69
N GLU A 429 -8.73 32.11 30.27
CA GLU A 429 -8.84 31.87 31.72
C GLU A 429 -7.90 30.75 32.20
N ASN A 430 -7.57 29.81 31.32
CA ASN A 430 -6.77 28.64 31.65
C ASN A 430 -5.33 28.72 31.13
N ASN A 431 -4.66 29.87 31.30
CA ASN A 431 -3.27 30.09 30.90
C ASN A 431 -2.98 29.81 29.41
N GLU A 432 -3.93 30.14 28.54
CA GLU A 432 -3.86 29.97 27.09
C GLU A 432 -3.80 28.50 26.64
N ARG A 433 -4.15 27.54 27.50
CA ARG A 433 -4.12 26.10 27.18
C ARG A 433 -5.48 25.42 27.33
N MET A 434 -5.76 24.49 26.42
CA MET A 434 -6.96 23.65 26.47
C MET A 434 -6.78 22.37 25.65
N SER A 435 -7.54 21.32 25.96
CA SER A 435 -7.76 20.18 25.08
C SER A 435 -9.22 20.07 24.69
N VAL A 436 -9.48 19.85 23.40
CA VAL A 436 -10.81 19.48 22.90
C VAL A 436 -10.79 17.98 22.60
N THR A 437 -11.43 17.20 23.46
CA THR A 437 -11.40 15.73 23.40
C THR A 437 -12.82 15.20 23.30
N SER A 438 -13.13 14.43 22.26
CA SER A 438 -14.46 13.86 22.06
C SER A 438 -14.43 12.54 21.32
N ALA A 439 -15.30 11.61 21.73
CA ALA A 439 -15.54 10.35 21.03
C ALA A 439 -16.51 10.51 19.84
N GLU A 440 -16.82 11.75 19.46
CA GLU A 440 -17.76 12.11 18.40
C GLU A 440 -17.22 13.23 17.50
N GLY A 441 -17.81 13.36 16.30
CA GLY A 441 -17.45 14.37 15.31
C GLY A 441 -18.22 15.68 15.38
N GLY A 442 -19.11 15.85 16.37
CA GLY A 442 -20.03 17.00 16.45
C GLY A 442 -19.33 18.36 16.39
N ILE A 443 -18.14 18.45 16.97
CA ILE A 443 -17.31 19.67 17.01
C ILE A 443 -16.95 20.20 15.61
N PHE A 444 -16.79 19.35 14.59
CA PHE A 444 -16.52 19.81 13.23
C PHE A 444 -17.73 20.57 12.66
N GLY A 445 -18.95 20.19 13.03
CA GLY A 445 -20.14 20.97 12.70
C GLY A 445 -20.13 22.35 13.36
N ILE A 446 -19.63 22.43 14.59
CA ILE A 446 -19.52 23.69 15.36
C ILE A 446 -18.46 24.60 14.74
N MET A 447 -17.29 24.03 14.43
CA MET A 447 -16.21 24.70 13.69
C MET A 447 -16.71 25.24 12.35
N ALA A 448 -17.62 24.54 11.69
CA ALA A 448 -18.26 24.94 10.42
C ALA A 448 -19.38 25.98 10.60
N GLY A 449 -19.73 26.36 11.83
CA GLY A 449 -20.71 27.41 12.12
C GLY A 449 -22.14 26.92 12.30
N ARG A 450 -22.36 25.66 12.72
CA ARG A 450 -23.71 25.10 13.03
C ARG A 450 -24.56 26.00 13.93
N TYR A 451 -23.94 26.75 14.84
CA TYR A 451 -24.63 27.67 15.77
C TYR A 451 -24.57 29.15 15.36
N ASN A 452 -23.99 29.49 14.21
CA ASN A 452 -23.93 30.86 13.70
C ASN A 452 -25.05 31.11 12.68
N THR A 453 -25.82 32.19 12.87
CA THR A 453 -26.94 32.59 12.00
C THR A 453 -26.54 32.89 10.56
N ASN A 454 -25.27 33.24 10.32
CA ASN A 454 -24.73 33.52 8.98
C ASN A 454 -24.08 32.29 8.31
N GLY A 455 -24.07 31.12 8.97
CA GLY A 455 -23.47 29.88 8.44
C GLY A 455 -21.95 29.88 8.29
N ASN A 456 -21.26 30.98 8.65
CA ASN A 456 -19.80 31.07 8.64
C ASN A 456 -19.24 30.62 10.00
N GLY A 457 -18.51 29.51 10.00
CA GLY A 457 -17.77 29.03 11.17
C GLY A 457 -16.54 29.88 11.49
N ASN A 458 -16.08 29.87 12.74
CA ASN A 458 -14.84 30.51 13.15
C ASN A 458 -13.82 29.44 13.58
N ILE A 459 -12.83 29.17 12.73
CA ILE A 459 -11.79 28.18 13.01
C ILE A 459 -10.48 28.80 13.50
N ASP A 460 -10.42 30.12 13.65
CA ASP A 460 -9.15 30.83 13.88
C ASP A 460 -8.53 30.46 15.22
N VAL A 461 -9.36 30.28 16.26
CA VAL A 461 -8.90 29.83 17.58
C VAL A 461 -8.21 28.46 17.51
N TYR A 462 -8.67 27.56 16.64
CA TYR A 462 -8.07 26.23 16.45
C TYR A 462 -6.76 26.33 15.68
N LEU A 463 -6.72 27.11 14.59
CA LEU A 463 -5.51 27.30 13.79
C LEU A 463 -4.40 27.97 14.60
N LYS A 464 -4.75 29.01 15.37
CA LYS A 464 -3.84 29.76 16.24
C LYS A 464 -3.41 28.94 17.44
N GLY A 465 -4.32 28.22 18.08
CA GLY A 465 -4.02 27.28 19.16
C GLY A 465 -3.13 26.13 18.74
N HIS A 466 -3.20 25.67 17.48
CA HIS A 466 -2.23 24.71 16.94
C HIS A 466 -0.84 25.33 16.78
N ALA A 467 -0.76 26.53 16.21
CA ALA A 467 0.51 27.16 15.83
C ALA A 467 1.23 27.83 17.02
N GLY A 468 0.52 28.22 18.08
CA GLY A 468 1.08 29.08 19.12
C GLY A 468 1.07 30.57 18.76
N ASP A 469 0.37 30.95 17.69
CA ASP A 469 0.33 32.32 17.18
C ASP A 469 -0.53 33.23 18.08
N PRO A 470 -0.12 34.48 18.36
CA PRO A 470 -0.92 35.42 19.13
C PRO A 470 -2.25 35.74 18.45
N CYS A 471 -3.29 35.93 19.26
CA CYS A 471 -4.62 36.33 18.77
C CYS A 471 -5.39 37.14 19.82
N SER A 472 -6.25 38.06 19.36
CA SER A 472 -7.13 38.86 20.22
C SER A 472 -8.56 38.88 19.68
N ASN A 473 -9.52 39.04 20.60
CA ASN A 473 -10.93 39.17 20.26
C ASN A 473 -11.47 40.48 20.86
N HIS A 474 -11.90 41.38 19.98
CA HIS A 474 -12.47 42.68 20.35
C HIS A 474 -13.95 42.70 19.98
N ARG A 475 -14.82 42.89 20.97
CA ARG A 475 -16.28 43.01 20.77
C ARG A 475 -16.81 44.25 21.47
N ILE A 476 -17.71 44.98 20.82
CA ILE A 476 -18.37 46.16 21.39
C ILE A 476 -19.12 45.75 22.67
N GLY A 477 -18.85 46.44 23.79
CA GLY A 477 -19.52 46.20 25.07
C GLY A 477 -18.97 45.04 25.93
N ARG A 478 -17.87 44.38 25.53
CA ARG A 478 -17.18 43.37 26.35
C ARG A 478 -15.70 43.71 26.54
N LYS A 479 -15.11 43.28 27.66
CA LYS A 479 -13.67 43.39 27.89
C LYS A 479 -12.92 42.65 26.78
N SER A 480 -11.93 43.30 26.16
CA SER A 480 -11.10 42.67 25.13
C SER A 480 -10.28 41.55 25.77
N GLN A 481 -10.23 40.39 25.12
CA GLN A 481 -9.42 39.24 25.53
C GLN A 481 -8.33 38.98 24.50
N SER A 482 -7.16 38.56 24.94
CA SER A 482 -6.00 38.29 24.09
C SER A 482 -5.19 37.13 24.64
N MET A 483 -4.69 36.28 23.73
CA MET A 483 -3.73 35.22 24.03
C MET A 483 -2.44 35.50 23.28
N ARG A 484 -1.30 35.39 23.97
CA ARG A 484 0.04 35.62 23.41
C ARG A 484 0.58 34.40 22.69
N SER A 485 0.35 33.21 23.23
CA SER A 485 0.82 31.94 22.70
C SER A 485 -0.16 30.82 23.06
N PRO A 486 -1.33 30.77 22.39
CA PRO A 486 -2.35 29.76 22.65
C PRO A 486 -1.87 28.35 22.29
N ALA A 487 -2.14 27.37 23.15
CA ALA A 487 -1.81 25.97 22.95
C ALA A 487 -3.09 25.11 23.03
N LEU A 488 -3.50 24.53 21.90
CA LEU A 488 -4.67 23.69 21.80
C LEU A 488 -4.28 22.26 21.46
N THR A 489 -4.77 21.29 22.23
CA THR A 489 -4.74 19.88 21.87
C THR A 489 -6.11 19.48 21.31
N ILE A 490 -6.14 18.61 20.29
CA ILE A 490 -7.38 18.03 19.77
C ILE A 490 -7.24 16.50 19.77
N CYS A 491 -8.26 15.81 20.28
CA CYS A 491 -8.38 14.36 20.22
C CYS A 491 -9.81 13.98 19.86
N LEU A 492 -10.08 13.74 18.57
CA LEU A 492 -11.42 13.49 18.06
C LEU A 492 -11.51 12.12 17.42
N ALA A 493 -12.22 11.19 18.07
CA ALA A 493 -12.49 9.88 17.48
C ALA A 493 -13.77 9.95 16.64
N VAL A 494 -13.65 10.07 15.32
CA VAL A 494 -14.77 10.34 14.41
C VAL A 494 -15.14 9.13 13.55
N GLN A 495 -16.32 9.20 12.94
CA GLN A 495 -16.76 8.23 11.93
C GLN A 495 -16.25 8.63 10.54
N GLN A 496 -16.22 7.66 9.62
CA GLN A 496 -15.76 7.87 8.25
C GLN A 496 -16.59 8.94 7.50
N ASP A 497 -17.91 8.98 7.73
CA ASP A 497 -18.79 9.97 7.07
C ASP A 497 -18.41 11.41 7.43
N ILE A 498 -18.01 11.65 8.68
CA ILE A 498 -17.55 12.98 9.14
C ILE A 498 -16.29 13.40 8.38
N ILE A 499 -15.38 12.47 8.08
CA ILE A 499 -14.17 12.74 7.27
C ILE A 499 -14.55 13.16 5.84
N LYS A 500 -15.52 12.48 5.22
CA LYS A 500 -16.01 12.84 3.88
C LYS A 500 -16.65 14.24 3.89
N GLU A 501 -17.42 14.57 4.93
CA GLU A 501 -18.01 15.91 5.11
C GLU A 501 -16.93 16.99 5.27
N ILE A 502 -15.92 16.75 6.11
CA ILE A 502 -14.78 17.65 6.31
C ILE A 502 -14.03 17.87 4.98
N GLY A 503 -13.81 16.80 4.22
CA GLY A 503 -13.17 16.85 2.90
C GLY A 503 -13.95 17.66 1.86
N ARG A 504 -15.28 17.76 1.97
CA ARG A 504 -16.12 18.60 1.10
C ARG A 504 -16.19 20.05 1.55
N ASN A 505 -15.84 20.35 2.80
CA ASN A 505 -15.91 21.69 3.35
C ASN A 505 -14.75 22.57 2.84
N LYS A 506 -15.10 23.54 1.97
CA LYS A 506 -14.14 24.50 1.38
C LYS A 506 -13.42 25.35 2.44
N GLN A 507 -14.07 25.66 3.56
CA GLN A 507 -13.46 26.43 4.64
C GLN A 507 -12.32 25.66 5.30
N PHE A 508 -12.49 24.35 5.52
CA PHE A 508 -11.48 23.51 6.15
C PHE A 508 -10.32 23.20 5.20
N LYS A 509 -10.60 22.91 3.92
CA LYS A 509 -9.58 22.71 2.88
C LYS A 509 -8.75 23.98 2.61
N GLY A 510 -9.37 25.14 2.54
CA GLY A 510 -8.71 26.38 2.13
C GLY A 510 -7.94 27.13 3.22
N ARG A 511 -8.14 26.77 4.50
CA ARG A 511 -7.58 27.53 5.64
C ARG A 511 -6.61 26.71 6.51
N GLY A 512 -6.28 25.48 6.10
CA GLY A 512 -5.20 24.68 6.69
C GLY A 512 -5.57 23.88 7.95
N LEU A 513 -6.86 23.74 8.30
CA LEU A 513 -7.24 22.92 9.46
C LEU A 513 -6.94 21.44 9.20
N ILE A 514 -7.28 20.95 8.01
CA ILE A 514 -7.09 19.55 7.58
C ILE A 514 -5.60 19.18 7.60
N GLY A 515 -4.72 20.08 7.15
CA GLY A 515 -3.27 19.85 7.15
C GLY A 515 -2.64 19.68 8.53
N ARG A 516 -3.33 20.03 9.62
CA ARG A 516 -2.81 19.96 11.00
C ARG A 516 -3.19 18.68 11.76
N ILE A 517 -4.04 17.83 11.18
CA ILE A 517 -4.62 16.68 11.87
C ILE A 517 -3.82 15.41 11.58
N LEU A 518 -3.39 14.71 12.62
CA LEU A 518 -2.80 13.37 12.55
C LEU A 518 -3.92 12.32 12.43
N TYR A 519 -4.16 11.85 11.21
CA TYR A 519 -5.24 10.92 10.89
C TYR A 519 -4.86 9.48 11.18
N CYS A 520 -5.73 8.76 11.90
CA CYS A 520 -5.53 7.35 12.22
C CYS A 520 -6.75 6.55 11.78
N TYR A 521 -6.73 6.06 10.54
CA TYR A 521 -7.75 5.14 10.05
C TYR A 521 -7.64 3.77 10.73
N CYS A 522 -8.55 3.47 11.66
CA CYS A 522 -8.48 2.27 12.49
C CYS A 522 -9.14 1.07 11.80
N GLN A 523 -8.56 -0.12 11.94
CA GLN A 523 -9.18 -1.34 11.41
C GLN A 523 -10.47 -1.68 12.17
N HIS A 524 -11.50 -2.04 11.42
CA HIS A 524 -12.80 -2.44 11.97
C HIS A 524 -12.70 -3.78 12.69
N ARG A 525 -12.97 -3.82 14.00
CA ARG A 525 -12.91 -5.05 14.81
C ARG A 525 -14.29 -5.62 15.14
N ALA A 526 -15.39 -4.87 15.00
CA ALA A 526 -16.73 -5.40 15.28
C ALA A 526 -17.05 -6.58 14.35
N GLY A 527 -17.67 -7.63 14.92
CA GLY A 527 -17.87 -8.92 14.26
C GLY A 527 -16.70 -9.91 14.38
N TYR A 528 -15.47 -9.43 14.60
CA TYR A 528 -14.26 -10.25 14.75
C TYR A 528 -13.80 -10.41 16.21
N ARG A 529 -14.45 -9.70 17.14
CA ARG A 529 -14.10 -9.73 18.58
C ARG A 529 -14.43 -11.07 19.23
N LYS A 530 -13.54 -11.56 20.08
CA LYS A 530 -13.77 -12.73 20.94
C LYS A 530 -14.18 -12.27 22.32
N ARG A 531 -15.22 -12.85 22.91
CA ARG A 531 -15.57 -12.54 24.30
C ARG A 531 -14.44 -13.00 25.22
N GLN A 532 -13.80 -12.08 25.94
CA GLN A 532 -12.77 -12.37 26.94
C GLN A 532 -13.17 -11.83 28.31
N LYS A 533 -12.53 -12.34 29.36
CA LYS A 533 -12.73 -11.93 30.76
C LYS A 533 -11.55 -11.12 31.32
N GLU A 534 -10.50 -10.99 30.53
CA GLU A 534 -9.30 -10.26 30.92
C GLU A 534 -9.63 -8.78 31.10
N THR A 535 -9.04 -8.20 32.14
CA THR A 535 -9.13 -6.78 32.47
C THR A 535 -7.72 -6.22 32.51
N ILE A 536 -7.59 -4.93 32.24
CA ILE A 536 -6.32 -4.22 32.47
C ILE A 536 -6.00 -4.34 33.96
N SER A 537 -4.80 -4.82 34.29
CA SER A 537 -4.36 -4.99 35.69
C SER A 537 -4.39 -3.65 36.44
N GLU A 538 -4.82 -3.68 37.71
CA GLU A 538 -4.89 -2.47 38.54
C GLU A 538 -3.51 -1.85 38.75
N GLU A 539 -2.45 -2.66 38.81
CA GLU A 539 -1.06 -2.20 38.91
C GLU A 539 -0.67 -1.35 37.70
N LEU A 540 -1.02 -1.80 36.49
CA LEU A 540 -0.75 -1.03 35.26
C LEU A 540 -1.58 0.25 35.18
N LYS A 541 -2.85 0.21 35.59
CA LYS A 541 -3.69 1.42 35.66
C LYS A 541 -3.08 2.44 36.61
N GLN A 542 -2.59 2.00 37.77
CA GLN A 542 -1.94 2.86 38.75
C GLN A 542 -0.61 3.41 38.21
N GLU A 543 0.24 2.59 37.58
CA GLU A 543 1.49 3.02 36.93
C GLU A 543 1.22 4.11 35.88
N TYR A 544 0.21 3.89 35.01
CA TYR A 544 -0.20 4.86 34.01
C TYR A 544 -0.79 6.15 34.62
N ARG A 545 -1.61 6.01 35.65
CA ARG A 545 -2.22 7.13 36.36
C ARG A 545 -1.16 8.02 36.99
N GLU A 546 -0.22 7.44 37.74
CA GLU A 546 0.89 8.17 38.37
C GLU A 546 1.75 8.86 37.32
N HIS A 547 2.02 8.19 36.21
CA HIS A 547 2.74 8.77 35.08
C HIS A 547 2.05 10.04 34.55
N ILE A 548 0.76 9.98 34.20
CA ILE A 548 0.03 11.14 33.67
C ILE A 548 -0.13 12.25 34.71
N ILE A 549 -0.44 11.92 35.97
CA ILE A 549 -0.57 12.92 37.05
C ILE A 549 0.77 13.62 37.31
N SER A 550 1.89 12.91 37.25
CA SER A 550 3.21 13.50 37.41
C SER A 550 3.48 14.56 36.34
N LEU A 551 3.10 14.30 35.09
CA LEU A 551 3.24 15.24 33.97
C LEU A 551 2.27 16.43 34.10
N MET A 552 1.02 16.19 34.54
CA MET A 552 0.05 17.26 34.84
C MET A 552 0.54 18.19 35.95
N SER A 553 1.24 17.65 36.94
CA SER A 553 1.76 18.38 38.11
C SER A 553 3.02 19.20 37.84
N VAL A 554 3.68 19.02 36.68
CA VAL A 554 4.83 19.85 36.29
C VAL A 554 4.42 21.33 36.28
N PRO A 555 5.17 22.26 36.90
CA PRO A 555 4.84 23.67 36.90
C PRO A 555 4.74 24.27 35.49
N LEU A 556 3.92 25.32 35.34
CA LEU A 556 3.84 26.09 34.11
C LEU A 556 5.07 27.00 33.96
N SER A 557 6.15 26.42 33.45
CA SER A 557 7.34 27.13 33.02
C SER A 557 7.71 26.62 31.64
N LEU A 558 7.79 27.52 30.65
CA LEU A 558 8.03 27.13 29.26
C LEU A 558 9.53 26.86 29.05
N HIS A 559 9.87 25.60 28.81
CA HIS A 559 11.24 25.18 28.52
C HIS A 559 11.44 24.87 27.03
N ASN A 560 12.58 25.31 26.49
CA ASN A 560 13.03 24.89 25.17
C ASN A 560 13.77 23.55 25.29
N LEU A 561 13.23 22.52 24.64
CA LEU A 561 13.89 21.24 24.51
C LEU A 561 14.79 21.28 23.28
N GLU A 562 16.10 21.17 23.53
CA GLU A 562 17.12 21.20 22.48
C GLU A 562 17.30 19.80 21.87
N LEU A 563 17.52 19.72 20.56
CA LEU A 563 17.94 18.48 19.91
C LEU A 563 19.44 18.28 20.13
N SER A 564 19.86 17.02 20.33
CA SER A 564 21.27 16.66 20.17
C SER A 564 21.72 16.87 18.73
N SER A 565 23.02 17.02 18.48
CA SER A 565 23.54 17.26 17.12
C SER A 565 23.14 16.14 16.16
N GLU A 566 23.17 14.89 16.59
CA GLU A 566 22.75 13.72 15.80
C GLU A 566 21.24 13.69 15.58
N ALA A 567 20.46 14.10 16.59
CA ALA A 567 19.00 14.22 16.47
C ALA A 567 18.59 15.30 15.47
N HIS A 568 19.36 16.39 15.41
CA HIS A 568 19.11 17.47 14.46
C HIS A 568 19.30 16.99 13.02
N VAL A 569 20.40 16.26 12.75
CA VAL A 569 20.65 15.65 11.43
C VAL A 569 19.53 14.69 11.04
N ALA A 570 19.09 13.82 11.95
CA ALA A 570 18.00 12.89 11.66
C ALA A 570 16.66 13.59 11.40
N TRP A 571 16.39 14.71 12.08
CA TRP A 571 15.20 15.51 11.83
C TRP A 571 15.27 16.24 10.47
N ASP A 572 16.43 16.77 10.10
CA ASP A 572 16.67 17.42 8.80
C ASP A 572 16.51 16.42 7.65
N GLU A 573 17.07 15.21 7.78
CA GLU A 573 16.89 14.12 6.80
C GLU A 573 15.41 13.78 6.62
N PHE A 574 14.68 13.61 7.74
CA PHE A 574 13.23 13.36 7.69
C PHE A 574 12.47 14.53 7.03
N HIS A 575 12.82 15.77 7.34
CA HIS A 575 12.23 16.95 6.73
C HIS A 575 12.43 16.95 5.21
N ASP A 576 13.66 16.70 4.76
CA ASP A 576 14.04 16.73 3.35
C ASP A 576 13.37 15.60 2.54
N ASP A 577 13.20 14.42 3.14
CA ASP A 577 12.45 13.31 2.56
C ASP A 577 10.97 13.68 2.34
N ILE A 578 10.34 14.33 3.32
CA ILE A 578 8.95 14.79 3.19
C ILE A 578 8.82 15.89 2.13
N GLU A 579 9.76 16.84 2.06
CA GLU A 579 9.82 17.84 0.99
C GLU A 579 9.99 17.20 -0.39
N ALA A 580 10.79 16.14 -0.50
CA ALA A 580 10.94 15.36 -1.73
C ALA A 580 9.63 14.67 -2.15
N GLU A 581 8.90 14.06 -1.22
CA GLU A 581 7.62 13.37 -1.49
C GLU A 581 6.46 14.32 -1.84
N MET A 582 6.57 15.60 -1.53
CA MET A 582 5.61 16.63 -1.95
C MET A 582 5.82 17.16 -3.38
N LYS A 583 6.92 16.78 -4.05
CA LYS A 583 7.21 17.21 -5.43
C LYS A 583 6.19 16.65 -6.44
N PRO A 584 5.96 17.33 -7.58
CA PRO A 584 5.03 16.83 -8.60
C PRO A 584 5.34 15.38 -9.03
N GLY A 585 4.32 14.53 -9.09
CA GLY A 585 4.45 13.12 -9.47
C GLY A 585 4.84 12.17 -8.33
N LYS A 586 5.08 12.68 -7.12
CA LYS A 586 5.33 11.89 -5.91
C LYS A 586 4.06 11.65 -5.08
N GLN A 587 4.16 10.76 -4.09
CA GLN A 587 3.01 10.21 -3.36
C GLN A 587 2.22 11.30 -2.61
N MET A 588 2.93 12.27 -2.01
CA MET A 588 2.31 13.34 -1.22
C MET A 588 2.01 14.61 -2.03
N SER A 589 2.19 14.59 -3.35
CA SER A 589 2.01 15.76 -4.23
C SER A 589 0.61 16.39 -4.17
N ALA A 590 -0.42 15.59 -3.87
CA ALA A 590 -1.82 16.02 -3.74
C ALA A 590 -2.21 16.50 -2.33
N MET A 591 -1.32 16.36 -1.34
CA MET A 591 -1.60 16.66 0.08
C MET A 591 -0.51 17.54 0.71
N LYS A 592 0.06 18.47 -0.07
CA LYS A 592 1.16 19.36 0.36
C LYS A 592 0.86 20.17 1.62
N ASP A 593 -0.38 20.63 1.77
CA ASP A 593 -0.82 21.35 2.98
C ASP A 593 -0.63 20.49 4.25
N TRP A 594 -0.88 19.18 4.15
CA TRP A 594 -0.64 18.24 5.25
C TRP A 594 0.84 17.85 5.37
N GLY A 595 1.48 17.52 4.24
CA GLY A 595 2.89 17.09 4.22
C GLY A 595 3.82 18.11 4.84
N SER A 596 3.63 19.40 4.52
CA SER A 596 4.41 20.50 5.09
C SER A 596 4.23 20.73 6.59
N LYS A 597 3.29 20.04 7.25
CA LYS A 597 3.08 20.09 8.71
C LYS A 597 3.61 18.86 9.43
N LEU A 598 3.92 17.79 8.71
CA LEU A 598 4.39 16.55 9.30
C LEU A 598 5.75 16.69 10.02
N PRO A 599 6.78 17.36 9.47
CA PRO A 599 8.06 17.54 10.18
C PRO A 599 7.90 18.27 11.52
N GLY A 600 7.07 19.32 11.55
CA GLY A 600 6.68 20.01 12.77
C GLY A 600 5.98 19.06 13.75
N ALA A 601 4.98 18.29 13.29
CA ALA A 601 4.30 17.31 14.13
C ALA A 601 5.23 16.24 14.72
N VAL A 602 6.22 15.76 13.95
CA VAL A 602 7.25 14.81 14.41
C VAL A 602 8.13 15.44 15.49
N ALA A 603 8.54 16.71 15.34
CA ALA A 603 9.25 17.43 16.38
C ALA A 603 8.41 17.52 17.67
N ARG A 604 7.12 17.85 17.56
CA ARG A 604 6.20 17.91 18.70
C ARG A 604 6.11 16.57 19.41
N ILE A 605 5.92 15.48 18.67
CA ILE A 605 5.89 14.12 19.21
C ILE A 605 7.21 13.79 19.92
N ALA A 606 8.37 14.13 19.33
CA ALA A 606 9.67 13.91 19.97
C ALA A 606 9.78 14.64 21.31
N GLY A 607 9.31 15.89 21.39
CA GLY A 607 9.22 16.63 22.65
C GLY A 607 8.31 15.95 23.69
N LEU A 608 7.15 15.43 23.26
CA LEU A 608 6.23 14.71 24.14
C LEU A 608 6.85 13.41 24.69
N LEU A 609 7.44 12.59 23.83
CA LEU A 609 8.03 11.30 24.21
C LEU A 609 9.27 11.50 25.10
N HIS A 610 10.13 12.46 24.76
CA HIS A 610 11.30 12.82 25.56
C HIS A 610 10.90 13.23 26.99
N TYR A 611 9.91 14.12 27.11
CA TYR A 611 9.46 14.58 28.43
C TYR A 611 8.72 13.48 29.20
N ALA A 612 7.93 12.65 28.52
CA ALA A 612 7.29 11.50 29.14
C ALA A 612 8.32 10.48 29.67
N GLU A 613 9.47 10.30 29.02
CA GLU A 613 10.50 9.39 29.52
C GLU A 613 11.37 10.01 30.63
N LYS A 614 11.75 11.28 30.50
CA LYS A 614 12.72 11.93 31.40
C LYS A 614 12.09 12.74 32.54
N GLY A 615 10.79 13.02 32.48
CA GLY A 615 10.11 13.92 33.41
C GLY A 615 10.80 15.29 33.50
N GLN A 616 10.98 15.82 34.70
CA GLN A 616 11.65 17.11 34.91
C GLN A 616 13.10 17.14 34.42
N GLN A 617 13.78 16.00 34.29
CA GLN A 617 15.15 15.95 33.76
C GLN A 617 15.21 16.23 32.25
N ALA A 618 14.07 16.22 31.55
CA ALA A 618 13.98 16.51 30.12
C ALA A 618 14.58 17.87 29.75
N THR A 619 14.51 18.86 30.64
CA THR A 619 15.01 20.22 30.40
C THR A 619 16.53 20.32 30.43
N ASN A 620 17.20 19.38 31.09
CA ASN A 620 18.65 19.35 31.24
C ASN A 620 19.33 18.37 30.27
N ASN A 621 18.55 17.61 29.50
CA ASN A 621 19.04 16.60 28.58
C ASN A 621 18.50 16.87 27.18
N PRO A 622 19.35 16.93 26.14
CA PRO A 622 18.87 17.12 24.78
C PRO A 622 18.03 15.91 24.31
N ILE A 623 17.10 16.15 23.39
CA ILE A 623 16.34 15.11 22.70
C ILE A 623 17.33 14.27 21.90
N SER A 624 17.35 12.97 22.17
CA SER A 624 18.27 12.03 21.53
C SER A 624 17.81 11.66 20.12
N VAL A 625 18.76 11.22 19.28
CA VAL A 625 18.48 10.75 17.92
C VAL A 625 17.50 9.57 17.91
N ASN A 626 17.53 8.70 18.92
CA ASN A 626 16.59 7.58 19.03
C ASN A 626 15.15 8.06 19.22
N VAL A 627 14.94 9.13 20.01
CA VAL A 627 13.59 9.70 20.22
C VAL A 627 13.09 10.38 18.94
N VAL A 628 13.95 11.09 18.21
CA VAL A 628 13.60 11.67 16.91
C VAL A 628 13.25 10.58 15.90
N ASN A 629 14.08 9.53 15.77
CA ASN A 629 13.82 8.41 14.87
C ASN A 629 12.52 7.67 15.21
N GLY A 630 12.27 7.40 16.50
CA GLY A 630 11.01 6.79 16.93
C GLY A 630 9.79 7.67 16.63
N SER A 631 9.94 8.99 16.76
CA SER A 631 8.90 9.96 16.41
C SER A 631 8.69 10.05 14.90
N ALA A 632 9.74 9.90 14.09
CA ALA A 632 9.65 9.82 12.63
C ALA A 632 8.93 8.54 12.18
N VAL A 633 9.13 7.40 12.87
CA VAL A 633 8.37 6.16 12.64
C VAL A 633 6.88 6.36 12.92
N ILE A 634 6.52 7.04 14.02
CA ILE A 634 5.13 7.44 14.30
C ILE A 634 4.60 8.41 13.23
N GLY A 635 5.43 9.35 12.78
CA GLY A 635 5.09 10.27 11.69
C GLY A 635 4.79 9.56 10.38
N ALA A 636 5.59 8.56 10.02
CA ALA A 636 5.38 7.72 8.85
C ALA A 636 4.09 6.88 8.95
N TYR A 637 3.77 6.35 10.14
CA TYR A 637 2.46 5.74 10.40
C TYR A 637 1.33 6.73 10.06
N TYR A 638 1.37 7.96 10.59
CA TYR A 638 0.35 8.96 10.29
C TYR A 638 0.33 9.39 8.82
N ARG A 639 1.47 9.35 8.11
CA ARG A 639 1.55 9.61 6.66
C ARG A 639 0.71 8.61 5.86
N GLU A 640 0.88 7.31 6.10
CA GLU A 640 0.13 6.28 5.36
C GLU A 640 -1.38 6.36 5.63
N HIS A 641 -1.77 6.62 6.89
CA HIS A 641 -3.17 6.80 7.24
C HIS A 641 -3.74 8.12 6.69
N ALA A 642 -2.94 9.18 6.61
CA ALA A 642 -3.33 10.41 5.95
C ALA A 642 -3.54 10.20 4.44
N LEU A 643 -2.65 9.49 3.74
CA LEU A 643 -2.83 9.15 2.32
C LEU A 643 -4.16 8.43 2.07
N ALA A 644 -4.47 7.41 2.87
CA ALA A 644 -5.77 6.73 2.82
C ALA A 644 -6.94 7.68 3.08
N THR A 645 -6.82 8.52 4.10
CA THR A 645 -7.87 9.48 4.50
C THR A 645 -8.11 10.55 3.42
N PHE A 646 -7.05 11.08 2.80
CA PHE A 646 -7.15 12.05 1.70
C PHE A 646 -7.73 11.41 0.43
N GLY A 647 -7.47 10.11 0.21
CA GLY A 647 -8.17 9.31 -0.79
C GLY A 647 -9.68 9.32 -0.56
N LEU A 648 -10.14 9.04 0.67
CA LEU A 648 -11.55 9.10 1.06
C LEU A 648 -12.16 10.51 0.91
N MET A 649 -11.43 11.55 1.28
CA MET A 649 -11.91 12.94 1.17
C MET A 649 -12.08 13.41 -0.28
N ASN A 650 -11.33 12.83 -1.21
CA ASN A 650 -11.35 13.16 -2.63
C ASN A 650 -12.07 12.10 -3.48
N GLU A 651 -12.75 11.15 -2.82
CA GLU A 651 -13.52 10.10 -3.46
C GLU A 651 -14.61 10.69 -4.37
N SER A 652 -14.65 10.20 -5.62
CA SER A 652 -15.59 10.70 -6.61
C SER A 652 -17.01 10.19 -6.31
N PRO A 653 -18.08 10.94 -6.65
CA PRO A 653 -19.47 10.52 -6.45
C PRO A 653 -19.80 9.15 -7.08
N GLU A 654 -19.09 8.79 -8.15
CA GLU A 654 -19.20 7.50 -8.83
C GLU A 654 -18.68 6.33 -7.98
N ILE A 655 -17.53 6.52 -7.30
CA ILE A 655 -16.96 5.53 -6.37
C ILE A 655 -17.85 5.37 -5.14
N GLU A 656 -18.34 6.49 -4.58
CA GLU A 656 -19.26 6.45 -3.44
C GLU A 656 -20.55 5.69 -3.79
N SER A 657 -21.13 5.98 -4.96
CA SER A 657 -22.30 5.28 -5.48
C SER A 657 -22.05 3.78 -5.64
N ALA A 658 -20.92 3.39 -6.23
CA ALA A 658 -20.54 2.00 -6.45
C ALA A 658 -20.41 1.22 -5.14
N LYS A 659 -19.77 1.80 -4.11
CA LYS A 659 -19.64 1.18 -2.79
C LYS A 659 -20.98 0.95 -2.10
N ARG A 660 -21.88 1.93 -2.13
CA ARG A 660 -23.23 1.78 -1.54
C ARG A 660 -24.06 0.71 -2.25
N ILE A 661 -23.94 0.61 -3.57
CA ILE A 661 -24.55 -0.49 -4.32
C ILE A 661 -23.92 -1.81 -3.90
N LEU A 662 -22.59 -1.88 -3.75
CA LEU A 662 -21.90 -3.10 -3.30
C LEU A 662 -22.33 -3.54 -1.89
N GLU A 663 -22.48 -2.61 -0.94
CA GLU A 663 -23.02 -2.90 0.40
C GLU A 663 -24.43 -3.52 0.33
N TYR A 664 -25.31 -2.96 -0.51
CA TYR A 664 -26.62 -3.55 -0.79
C TYR A 664 -26.50 -4.99 -1.31
N LEU A 665 -25.56 -5.26 -2.23
CA LEU A 665 -25.34 -6.59 -2.79
C LEU A 665 -24.78 -7.59 -1.77
N ILE A 666 -23.83 -7.17 -0.93
CA ILE A 666 -23.27 -8.00 0.16
C ILE A 666 -24.36 -8.34 1.18
N HIS A 667 -25.19 -7.37 1.55
CA HIS A 667 -26.22 -7.55 2.56
C HIS A 667 -27.39 -8.41 2.08
N HIS A 668 -27.88 -8.19 0.86
CA HIS A 668 -29.08 -8.88 0.35
C HIS A 668 -28.77 -10.12 -0.50
N LYS A 669 -27.53 -10.28 -0.95
CA LYS A 669 -27.02 -11.40 -1.76
C LYS A 669 -27.93 -11.82 -2.94
N PRO A 670 -28.51 -10.87 -3.71
CA PRO A 670 -29.35 -11.24 -4.84
C PRO A 670 -28.53 -11.95 -5.92
N TYR A 671 -29.16 -12.85 -6.68
CA TYR A 671 -28.54 -13.40 -7.89
C TYR A 671 -28.56 -12.38 -9.04
N THR A 672 -29.67 -11.64 -9.15
CA THR A 672 -29.85 -10.56 -10.12
C THR A 672 -30.61 -9.40 -9.48
N PHE A 673 -30.34 -8.17 -9.91
CA PHE A 673 -31.04 -6.98 -9.42
C PHE A 673 -31.17 -5.90 -10.51
N THR A 674 -32.03 -4.91 -10.30
CA THR A 674 -32.14 -3.72 -11.15
C THR A 674 -31.71 -2.47 -10.38
N GLY A 675 -31.35 -1.40 -11.09
CA GLY A 675 -31.07 -0.10 -10.44
C GLY A 675 -32.25 0.44 -9.61
N ARG A 676 -33.50 0.06 -9.95
CA ARG A 676 -34.69 0.42 -9.16
C ARG A 676 -34.80 -0.34 -7.85
N ASP A 677 -34.23 -1.55 -7.76
CA ASP A 677 -34.22 -2.33 -6.52
C ASP A 677 -33.32 -1.68 -5.48
N VAL A 678 -32.18 -1.14 -5.91
CA VAL A 678 -31.30 -0.30 -5.08
C VAL A 678 -32.02 0.95 -4.59
N LEU A 679 -32.73 1.68 -5.48
CA LEU A 679 -33.46 2.90 -5.11
C LEU A 679 -34.62 2.66 -4.13
N ARG A 680 -35.28 1.50 -4.20
CA ARG A 680 -36.37 1.15 -3.30
C ARG A 680 -35.87 0.88 -1.88
N HIS A 681 -34.57 0.63 -1.70
CA HIS A 681 -33.93 0.55 -0.40
C HIS A 681 -33.44 1.94 0.03
N LYS A 682 -34.21 2.57 0.94
CA LYS A 682 -34.07 3.96 1.41
C LYS A 682 -32.67 4.38 1.91
N TYR A 683 -31.75 3.45 2.10
CA TYR A 683 -30.42 3.68 2.67
C TYR A 683 -29.28 3.71 1.64
N ALA A 684 -29.52 3.35 0.36
CA ALA A 684 -28.46 3.32 -0.64
C ALA A 684 -28.29 4.66 -1.38
N LEU A 685 -29.24 5.03 -2.26
CA LEU A 685 -29.16 6.20 -3.14
C LEU A 685 -30.57 6.77 -3.39
N LYS A 686 -30.68 8.07 -3.65
CA LYS A 686 -31.98 8.79 -3.73
C LYS A 686 -32.49 8.96 -5.15
N THR A 687 -31.61 8.98 -6.15
CA THR A 687 -32.00 9.18 -7.55
C THR A 687 -31.31 8.21 -8.51
N MET A 688 -31.93 7.92 -9.66
CA MET A 688 -31.29 7.11 -10.71
C MET A 688 -30.01 7.76 -11.26
N GLY A 689 -29.92 9.10 -11.19
CA GLY A 689 -28.71 9.84 -11.56
C GLY A 689 -27.52 9.56 -10.66
N GLU A 690 -27.77 9.21 -9.39
CA GLU A 690 -26.74 8.77 -8.44
C GLU A 690 -26.40 7.29 -8.63
N VAL A 691 -27.38 6.43 -8.95
CA VAL A 691 -27.20 4.97 -9.10
C VAL A 691 -26.42 4.61 -10.35
N THR A 692 -26.71 5.28 -11.47
CA THR A 692 -26.17 4.89 -12.79
C THR A 692 -24.63 4.93 -12.86
N PRO A 693 -23.95 5.98 -12.34
CA PRO A 693 -22.49 6.01 -12.34
C PRO A 693 -21.85 4.90 -11.50
N GLY A 694 -22.44 4.55 -10.36
CA GLY A 694 -21.96 3.45 -9.52
C GLY A 694 -22.14 2.08 -10.15
N LEU A 695 -23.26 1.84 -10.85
CA LEU A 695 -23.48 0.62 -11.63
C LEU A 695 -22.42 0.46 -12.74
N LYS A 696 -22.13 1.54 -13.48
CA LYS A 696 -21.08 1.53 -14.51
C LYS A 696 -19.73 1.14 -13.94
N LEU A 697 -19.35 1.73 -12.82
CA LEU A 697 -18.08 1.44 -12.17
C LEU A 697 -18.02 0.01 -11.60
N LEU A 698 -19.12 -0.54 -11.08
CA LEU A 698 -19.18 -1.95 -10.65
C LEU A 698 -19.07 -2.94 -11.80
N ILE A 699 -19.58 -2.59 -12.99
CA ILE A 699 -19.38 -3.37 -14.22
C ILE A 699 -17.91 -3.33 -14.62
N GLU A 700 -17.31 -2.14 -14.66
CA GLU A 700 -15.89 -1.96 -15.00
C GLU A 700 -14.97 -2.73 -14.04
N ARG A 701 -15.35 -2.87 -12.77
CA ARG A 701 -14.60 -3.60 -11.74
C ARG A 701 -15.03 -5.05 -11.55
N SER A 702 -15.82 -5.61 -12.47
CA SER A 702 -16.24 -7.01 -12.48
C SER A 702 -17.04 -7.50 -11.26
N TYR A 703 -17.68 -6.59 -10.53
CA TYR A 703 -18.61 -6.94 -9.44
C TYR A 703 -19.99 -7.37 -9.96
N ILE A 704 -20.43 -6.80 -11.08
CA ILE A 704 -21.73 -7.10 -11.70
C ILE A 704 -21.59 -7.16 -13.23
N LYS A 705 -22.51 -7.84 -13.92
CA LYS A 705 -22.60 -7.87 -15.39
C LYS A 705 -24.02 -7.50 -15.80
N GLU A 706 -24.17 -6.67 -16.83
CA GLU A 706 -25.50 -6.36 -17.37
C GLU A 706 -26.00 -7.54 -18.23
N ILE A 707 -27.24 -7.98 -18.00
CA ILE A 707 -27.87 -9.06 -18.76
C ILE A 707 -28.47 -8.48 -20.04
N GLU A 708 -27.94 -8.86 -21.19
CA GLU A 708 -28.46 -8.43 -22.48
C GLU A 708 -29.87 -8.98 -22.76
N GLY A 709 -30.72 -8.19 -23.41
CA GLY A 709 -32.04 -8.62 -23.88
C GLY A 709 -33.19 -8.48 -22.86
N THR A 710 -32.96 -7.91 -21.67
CA THR A 710 -34.02 -7.65 -20.70
C THR A 710 -34.77 -6.33 -20.99
N ARG A 711 -36.09 -6.29 -20.73
CA ARG A 711 -36.92 -5.08 -20.91
C ARG A 711 -36.55 -3.94 -19.95
N THR A 712 -35.85 -4.26 -18.86
CA THR A 712 -35.34 -3.32 -17.85
C THR A 712 -33.90 -3.71 -17.57
N ALA A 713 -32.99 -2.73 -17.51
CA ALA A 713 -31.57 -2.97 -17.21
C ALA A 713 -31.46 -3.78 -15.91
N THR A 714 -31.02 -5.04 -16.07
CA THR A 714 -30.93 -6.05 -15.02
C THR A 714 -29.50 -6.53 -14.98
N PHE A 715 -28.97 -6.64 -13.77
CA PHE A 715 -27.57 -6.97 -13.55
C PHE A 715 -27.46 -8.28 -12.80
N GLU A 716 -26.60 -9.18 -13.29
CA GLU A 716 -26.15 -10.37 -12.58
C GLU A 716 -25.04 -9.99 -11.59
N VAL A 717 -25.03 -10.62 -10.43
CA VAL A 717 -24.08 -10.33 -9.33
C VAL A 717 -22.97 -11.38 -9.33
N ASN A 718 -21.71 -10.94 -9.28
CA ASN A 718 -20.57 -11.84 -9.22
C ASN A 718 -20.69 -12.75 -7.98
N PRO A 719 -20.65 -14.09 -8.13
CA PRO A 719 -20.80 -15.03 -7.01
C PRO A 719 -19.84 -14.79 -5.84
N ILE A 720 -18.63 -14.24 -6.09
CA ILE A 720 -17.64 -13.92 -5.05
C ILE A 720 -18.14 -12.88 -4.04
N ILE A 721 -19.10 -12.02 -4.42
CA ILE A 721 -19.72 -11.05 -3.49
C ILE A 721 -20.48 -11.76 -2.39
N LYS A 722 -20.94 -13.00 -2.62
CA LYS A 722 -21.63 -13.80 -1.60
C LYS A 722 -20.67 -14.39 -0.56
N THR A 723 -19.38 -14.46 -0.89
CA THR A 723 -18.31 -14.91 0.01
C THR A 723 -17.67 -13.77 0.81
N LEU A 724 -17.93 -12.52 0.41
CA LEU A 724 -17.75 -11.31 1.22
C LEU A 724 -18.91 -11.17 2.21
#